data_AF-A0A2T1CT00-F1
#
_entry.id   AF-A0A2T1CT00-F1
#
_cell.length_a   1.000
_cell.length_b   1.000
_cell.length_c   1.000
_cell.angle_alpha   90.00
_cell.angle_beta   90.00
_cell.angle_gamma   90.00
#
_symmetry.space_group_name_H-M   'P 1'
#
loop_
_entity.id
_entity.type
_entity.pdbx_description
1 polymer ?
#
loop_
_entity_poly.entity_id
_entity_poly.type
_entity_poly.pdbx_seq_one_letter_code
_entity_poly.pdbx_strand_id
1 'polypeptide(L)'
;MTEPIRILMCAPDHYDVDYVINPWMEGNIHKSSRDKAVEQWSKLNFVLNDIAQVDLVQGQPGVPDMVFTANAGLVLGDNAVLSRFYHPERQGEEPYFKQWFEDNGFNVFELPQDLPFEGAGDALLDREGRWLWAGYGFRSELDSHPYLAKWLDIEVLSLRLIDDRFYHLDTCFCPLSGGYLLYYPGAFDSYSNHIIEGRVPAEKRIAIAETDAINFACNSVNVGQSVVMNKASDSLKQRLADVGFEVIETPLTEFLKAGGAAKCLTLRINEPVLPDVHASTPVESRVLHMEGHLLDAGIMNRSLDLVVDNGGSFKVLNFNLGVERQSTSSAEVRVSAPDHEVMEKIMTQLIELGAVTANQEVDNAIVETCDLDGVAPDDFYVSNIYPTEVKISGQWIRVQKQRMDGAIVISDGSHGVTAECRILRDLKQGDRVVVGVEGIRTVRKKSNRELKAKEEFSFMGAGVSSERRVELVVEQIAWELRQIRDRGGKVVVTAGPVVIHTGGAKHLSRLIRDGYVQGLLGGNAIAVHDIEQSLMGTSLGVDMQKGTPVRGGHRHHLKVINTVRRYGSIAQAVNAGVITHGIMYECVKHNIPFALAGSIRDDGPLPDTQMDLIKAQSEYAQLLEGTDMILMLSTMLHSIGVGNMTPAGVKMVCVDINPAVVTKLSDRGSVESVGVVTDVGLFLSLLVNQLDKLTSPYHQV
;
A
#
# COMPACT_ATOMS: atom_id res chain seq x y z
N MET A 1 -29.08 -33.19 -11.24
CA MET A 1 -27.80 -33.50 -10.59
C MET A 1 -26.81 -32.53 -11.20
N THR A 2 -26.21 -31.65 -10.40
CA THR A 2 -25.09 -30.81 -10.88
C THR A 2 -23.96 -31.73 -11.31
N GLU A 3 -23.35 -31.46 -12.46
CA GLU A 3 -22.19 -32.23 -12.91
C GLU A 3 -21.07 -32.22 -11.83
N PRO A 4 -20.36 -33.34 -11.65
CA PRO A 4 -19.25 -33.40 -10.70
C PRO A 4 -18.16 -32.40 -11.10
N ILE A 5 -17.51 -31.76 -10.12
CA ILE A 5 -16.38 -30.86 -10.39
C ILE A 5 -15.27 -31.64 -11.08
N ARG A 6 -14.70 -31.08 -12.15
CA ARG A 6 -13.58 -31.65 -12.90
C ARG A 6 -12.34 -30.78 -12.73
N ILE A 7 -11.21 -31.43 -12.46
CA ILE A 7 -9.92 -30.81 -12.21
C ILE A 7 -8.88 -31.44 -13.15
N LEU A 8 -8.12 -30.63 -13.87
CA LEU A 8 -6.94 -31.04 -14.61
C LEU A 8 -5.72 -31.01 -13.69
N MET A 9 -4.89 -32.06 -13.74
CA MET A 9 -3.57 -32.14 -13.09
C MET A 9 -2.53 -32.71 -14.07
N CYS A 10 -1.24 -32.57 -13.73
CA CYS A 10 -0.13 -33.17 -14.48
C CYS A 10 0.81 -33.89 -13.51
N ALA A 11 1.17 -35.13 -13.85
CA ALA A 11 2.03 -35.95 -12.99
C ALA A 11 3.50 -35.44 -13.01
N PRO A 12 4.23 -35.54 -11.88
CA PRO A 12 5.58 -35.01 -11.74
C PRO A 12 6.68 -35.92 -12.31
N ASP A 13 6.40 -36.61 -13.42
CA ASP A 13 7.33 -37.58 -14.04
C ASP A 13 8.65 -36.94 -14.46
N HIS A 14 8.58 -35.68 -14.91
CA HIS A 14 9.71 -34.87 -15.36
C HIS A 14 9.97 -33.66 -14.47
N TYR A 15 9.38 -33.61 -13.26
CA TYR A 15 9.55 -32.49 -12.34
C TYR A 15 10.98 -32.42 -11.79
N ASP A 16 11.52 -31.21 -11.77
CA ASP A 16 12.71 -30.75 -11.03
C ASP A 16 12.68 -29.21 -10.96
N VAL A 17 13.57 -28.60 -10.18
CA VAL A 17 13.86 -27.16 -10.25
C VAL A 17 15.09 -26.97 -11.14
N ASP A 18 14.88 -26.70 -12.42
CA ASP A 18 15.96 -26.58 -13.42
C ASP A 18 16.51 -25.15 -13.55
N TYR A 19 15.74 -24.15 -13.13
CA TYR A 19 16.02 -22.73 -13.30
C TYR A 19 15.41 -21.89 -12.16
N VAL A 20 15.61 -20.57 -12.19
CA VAL A 20 15.05 -19.62 -11.22
C VAL A 20 14.31 -18.53 -11.97
N ILE A 21 12.99 -18.53 -11.83
CA ILE A 21 12.07 -17.53 -12.41
C ILE A 21 11.12 -16.93 -11.37
N ASN A 22 11.33 -17.25 -10.09
CA ASN A 22 10.65 -16.67 -8.94
C ASN A 22 11.54 -16.79 -7.68
N PRO A 23 11.26 -16.01 -6.62
CA PRO A 23 12.10 -16.01 -5.41
C PRO A 23 12.18 -17.35 -4.67
N TRP A 24 11.18 -18.22 -4.81
CA TRP A 24 11.15 -19.53 -4.11
C TRP A 24 12.11 -20.54 -4.72
N MET A 25 12.38 -20.44 -6.03
CA MET A 25 13.34 -21.29 -6.74
C MET A 25 14.80 -20.95 -6.37
N GLU A 26 15.06 -19.75 -5.85
CA GLU A 26 16.40 -19.30 -5.52
C GLU A 26 17.07 -20.25 -4.52
N GLY A 27 18.26 -20.74 -4.88
CA GLY A 27 19.00 -21.73 -4.09
C GLY A 27 18.39 -23.13 -4.06
N ASN A 28 17.35 -23.44 -4.85
CA ASN A 28 16.69 -24.75 -4.92
C ASN A 28 16.95 -25.55 -6.20
N ILE A 29 17.75 -25.01 -7.15
CA ILE A 29 18.13 -25.73 -8.38
C ILE A 29 18.68 -27.13 -8.06
N HIS A 30 18.09 -28.16 -8.69
CA HIS A 30 18.40 -29.59 -8.51
C HIS A 30 18.37 -30.08 -7.05
N LYS A 31 17.64 -29.40 -6.17
CA LYS A 31 17.39 -29.82 -4.78
C LYS A 31 16.01 -30.45 -4.60
N SER A 32 15.26 -30.65 -5.68
CA SER A 32 14.01 -31.41 -5.66
C SER A 32 14.30 -32.90 -5.46
N SER A 33 13.51 -33.56 -4.61
CA SER A 33 13.50 -35.01 -4.49
C SER A 33 12.32 -35.55 -5.28
N ARG A 34 12.57 -36.12 -6.46
CA ARG A 34 11.51 -36.64 -7.34
C ARG A 34 10.65 -37.67 -6.62
N ASP A 35 11.22 -38.62 -5.89
CA ASP A 35 10.46 -39.63 -5.15
C ASP A 35 9.48 -38.99 -4.15
N LYS A 36 9.92 -37.97 -3.41
CA LYS A 36 9.05 -37.21 -2.51
C LYS A 36 8.01 -36.38 -3.26
N ALA A 37 8.37 -35.79 -4.40
CA ALA A 37 7.42 -35.05 -5.23
C ALA A 37 6.31 -35.97 -5.76
N VAL A 38 6.65 -37.18 -6.22
CA VAL A 38 5.68 -38.20 -6.63
C VAL A 38 4.79 -38.60 -5.45
N GLU A 39 5.36 -38.86 -4.27
CA GLU A 39 4.60 -39.21 -3.06
C GLU A 39 3.60 -38.10 -2.67
N GLN A 40 4.07 -36.86 -2.59
CA GLN A 40 3.27 -35.70 -2.22
C GLN A 40 2.16 -35.41 -3.23
N TRP A 41 2.49 -35.45 -4.52
CA TRP A 41 1.53 -35.26 -5.60
C TRP A 41 0.49 -36.38 -5.63
N SER A 42 0.91 -37.64 -5.45
CA SER A 42 0.00 -38.79 -5.44
C SER A 42 -1.00 -38.69 -4.29
N LYS A 43 -0.57 -38.18 -3.12
CA LYS A 43 -1.46 -37.95 -1.98
C LYS A 43 -2.46 -36.82 -2.27
N LEU A 44 -2.04 -35.72 -2.88
CA LEU A 44 -2.96 -34.66 -3.32
C LEU A 44 -3.97 -35.19 -4.34
N ASN A 45 -3.50 -35.90 -5.37
CA ASN A 45 -4.36 -36.52 -6.38
C ASN A 45 -5.36 -37.50 -5.75
N PHE A 46 -4.94 -38.31 -4.78
CA PHE A 46 -5.83 -39.22 -4.05
C PHE A 46 -6.93 -38.47 -3.28
N VAL A 47 -6.55 -37.42 -2.52
CA VAL A 47 -7.50 -36.58 -1.78
C VAL A 47 -8.51 -35.91 -2.72
N LEU A 48 -8.04 -35.39 -3.86
CA LEU A 48 -8.92 -34.71 -4.83
C LEU A 48 -9.86 -35.67 -5.55
N ASN A 49 -9.43 -36.89 -5.87
CA ASN A 49 -10.30 -37.91 -6.49
C ASN A 49 -11.46 -38.37 -5.58
N ASP A 50 -11.34 -38.17 -4.26
CA ASP A 50 -12.40 -38.49 -3.30
C ASP A 50 -13.54 -37.46 -3.32
N ILE A 51 -13.27 -36.24 -3.82
CA ILE A 51 -14.21 -35.10 -3.79
C ILE A 51 -14.51 -34.49 -5.17
N ALA A 52 -13.75 -34.83 -6.20
CA ALA A 52 -13.87 -34.33 -7.56
C ALA A 52 -13.37 -35.36 -8.59
N GLN A 53 -13.70 -35.18 -9.86
CA GLN A 53 -13.10 -35.95 -10.96
C GLN A 53 -11.77 -35.30 -11.36
N VAL A 54 -10.70 -36.09 -11.42
CA VAL A 54 -9.38 -35.61 -11.85
C VAL A 54 -9.02 -36.16 -13.24
N ASP A 55 -8.76 -35.26 -14.18
CA ASP A 55 -8.21 -35.56 -15.49
C ASP A 55 -6.70 -35.26 -15.51
N LEU A 56 -5.94 -35.99 -16.31
CA LEU A 56 -4.49 -35.85 -16.38
C LEU A 56 -4.02 -35.40 -17.76
N VAL A 57 -3.10 -34.44 -17.80
CA VAL A 57 -2.25 -34.18 -18.96
C VAL A 57 -0.90 -34.87 -18.77
N GLN A 58 -0.34 -35.37 -19.87
CA GLN A 58 0.95 -36.06 -19.85
C GLN A 58 2.09 -35.05 -19.74
N GLY A 59 2.86 -35.12 -18.66
CA GLY A 59 4.08 -34.32 -18.48
C GLY A 59 5.10 -34.59 -19.57
N GLN A 60 5.87 -33.56 -19.95
CA GLN A 60 6.84 -33.63 -21.05
C GLN A 60 8.27 -33.36 -20.56
N PRO A 61 9.28 -34.04 -21.11
CA PRO A 61 10.69 -33.74 -20.81
C PRO A 61 11.06 -32.30 -21.18
N GLY A 62 11.84 -31.64 -20.32
CA GLY A 62 12.36 -30.28 -20.57
C GLY A 62 11.42 -29.13 -20.22
N VAL A 63 10.20 -29.44 -19.74
CA VAL A 63 9.24 -28.47 -19.20
C VAL A 63 8.78 -28.92 -17.81
N PRO A 64 9.65 -28.84 -16.79
CA PRO A 64 9.38 -29.42 -15.47
C PRO A 64 8.18 -28.80 -14.76
N ASP A 65 7.89 -27.52 -15.04
CA ASP A 65 6.80 -26.75 -14.45
C ASP A 65 5.41 -27.07 -15.05
N MET A 66 5.32 -27.97 -16.03
CA MET A 66 4.05 -28.42 -16.60
C MET A 66 3.12 -29.08 -15.55
N VAL A 67 3.68 -29.50 -14.41
CA VAL A 67 2.92 -29.94 -13.22
C VAL A 67 1.97 -28.86 -12.70
N PHE A 68 2.30 -27.58 -12.90
CA PHE A 68 1.52 -26.43 -12.44
C PHE A 68 0.40 -26.06 -13.43
N THR A 69 -0.58 -26.96 -13.53
CA THR A 69 -1.70 -26.85 -14.48
C THR A 69 -2.61 -25.64 -14.25
N ALA A 70 -2.58 -25.00 -13.07
CA ALA A 70 -3.29 -23.74 -12.85
C ALA A 70 -2.87 -22.67 -13.87
N ASN A 71 -1.62 -22.72 -14.34
CA ASN A 71 -1.11 -21.80 -15.34
C ASN A 71 -1.31 -22.28 -16.78
N ALA A 72 -2.03 -23.36 -17.04
CA ALA A 72 -2.32 -23.80 -18.41
C ALA A 72 -3.19 -22.81 -19.18
N GLY A 73 -4.13 -22.17 -18.47
CA GLY A 73 -5.06 -21.20 -19.01
C GLY A 73 -6.15 -20.86 -18.00
N LEU A 74 -7.17 -20.14 -18.45
CA LEU A 74 -8.36 -19.81 -17.68
C LEU A 74 -9.60 -20.34 -18.40
N VAL A 75 -10.42 -21.11 -17.69
CA VAL A 75 -11.61 -21.77 -18.24
C VAL A 75 -12.88 -21.17 -17.64
N LEU A 76 -13.86 -20.87 -18.49
CA LEU A 76 -15.23 -20.52 -18.09
C LEU A 76 -16.22 -21.05 -19.13
N GLY A 77 -17.12 -21.94 -18.73
CA GLY A 77 -17.96 -22.69 -19.66
C GLY A 77 -17.15 -23.49 -20.67
N ASP A 78 -17.46 -23.34 -21.95
CA ASP A 78 -16.77 -24.03 -23.05
C ASP A 78 -15.54 -23.25 -23.57
N ASN A 79 -15.22 -22.09 -22.98
CA ASN A 79 -14.15 -21.21 -23.44
C ASN A 79 -12.91 -21.34 -22.56
N ALA A 80 -11.74 -21.41 -23.20
CA ALA A 80 -10.44 -21.42 -22.52
C ALA A 80 -9.56 -20.31 -23.09
N VAL A 81 -9.10 -19.38 -22.25
CA VAL A 81 -8.02 -18.45 -22.62
C VAL A 81 -6.70 -19.14 -22.29
N LEU A 82 -5.93 -19.50 -23.32
CA LEU A 82 -4.63 -20.14 -23.16
C LEU A 82 -3.65 -19.17 -22.52
N SER A 83 -2.82 -19.67 -21.61
CA SER A 83 -1.75 -18.87 -21.04
C SER A 83 -0.68 -18.52 -22.09
N ARG A 84 -0.09 -17.35 -21.89
CA ARG A 84 1.09 -16.86 -22.60
C ARG A 84 2.14 -16.54 -21.56
N PHE A 85 3.17 -17.39 -21.44
CA PHE A 85 4.10 -17.29 -20.31
C PHE A 85 5.07 -16.12 -20.48
N TYR A 86 5.33 -15.39 -19.38
CA TYR A 86 6.30 -14.30 -19.36
C TYR A 86 7.72 -14.82 -19.59
N HIS A 87 8.07 -15.93 -18.91
CA HIS A 87 9.40 -16.53 -18.94
C HIS A 87 9.55 -17.53 -20.09
N PRO A 88 10.61 -17.43 -20.93
CA PRO A 88 10.90 -18.39 -22.00
C PRO A 88 10.98 -19.85 -21.52
N GLU A 89 11.41 -20.07 -20.28
CA GLU A 89 11.55 -21.38 -19.65
C GLU A 89 10.23 -22.17 -19.60
N ARG A 90 9.07 -21.47 -19.53
CA ARG A 90 7.73 -22.07 -19.48
C ARG A 90 6.96 -21.98 -20.80
N GLN A 91 7.40 -21.18 -21.76
CA GLN A 91 6.73 -21.04 -23.07
C GLN A 91 6.67 -22.36 -23.86
N GLY A 92 7.57 -23.31 -23.57
CA GLY A 92 7.53 -24.67 -24.12
C GLY A 92 6.30 -25.49 -23.69
N GLU A 93 5.58 -25.08 -22.65
CA GLU A 93 4.37 -25.75 -22.15
C GLU A 93 3.12 -25.43 -22.98
N GLU A 94 3.06 -24.23 -23.58
CA GLU A 94 1.88 -23.69 -24.28
C GLU A 94 1.30 -24.66 -25.33
N PRO A 95 2.10 -25.30 -26.21
CA PRO A 95 1.56 -26.20 -27.23
C PRO A 95 0.88 -27.43 -26.65
N TYR A 96 1.38 -27.95 -25.52
CA TYR A 96 0.82 -29.15 -24.88
C TYR A 96 -0.49 -28.85 -24.17
N PHE A 97 -0.59 -27.71 -23.48
CA PHE A 97 -1.84 -27.26 -22.89
C PHE A 97 -2.88 -26.91 -23.94
N LYS A 98 -2.47 -26.24 -25.02
CA LYS A 98 -3.35 -25.95 -26.17
C LYS A 98 -3.94 -27.23 -26.75
N GLN A 99 -3.08 -28.20 -27.08
CA GLN A 99 -3.50 -29.49 -27.62
C GLN A 99 -4.49 -30.18 -26.68
N TRP A 100 -4.23 -30.19 -25.37
CA TRP A 100 -5.12 -30.78 -24.39
C TRP A 100 -6.50 -30.10 -24.37
N PHE A 101 -6.55 -28.75 -24.39
CA PHE A 101 -7.83 -28.03 -24.43
C PHE A 101 -8.62 -28.31 -25.72
N GLU A 102 -7.97 -28.30 -26.88
CA GLU A 102 -8.60 -28.59 -28.17
C GLU A 102 -9.15 -30.03 -28.22
N ASP A 103 -8.38 -31.01 -27.75
CA ASP A 103 -8.78 -32.42 -27.71
C ASP A 103 -9.95 -32.68 -26.75
N ASN A 104 -10.14 -31.81 -25.76
CA ASN A 104 -11.25 -31.86 -24.80
C ASN A 104 -12.43 -30.95 -25.18
N GLY A 105 -12.42 -30.35 -26.38
CA GLY A 105 -13.57 -29.64 -26.94
C GLY A 105 -13.73 -28.19 -26.50
N PHE A 106 -12.71 -27.57 -25.89
CA PHE A 106 -12.75 -26.16 -25.52
C PHE A 106 -12.53 -25.23 -26.73
N ASN A 107 -13.19 -24.08 -26.72
CA ASN A 107 -12.88 -22.97 -27.63
C ASN A 107 -11.65 -22.23 -27.09
N VAL A 108 -10.48 -22.47 -27.70
CA VAL A 108 -9.22 -21.89 -27.25
C VAL A 108 -9.00 -20.50 -27.84
N PHE A 109 -8.82 -19.51 -26.96
CA PHE A 109 -8.44 -18.15 -27.31
C PHE A 109 -6.96 -17.91 -26.95
N GLU A 110 -6.22 -17.30 -27.88
CA GLU A 110 -4.80 -16.99 -27.71
C GLU A 110 -4.60 -15.47 -27.68
N LEU A 111 -3.89 -15.01 -26.65
CA LEU A 111 -3.45 -13.61 -26.54
C LEU A 111 -2.36 -13.30 -27.59
N PRO A 112 -2.14 -12.00 -27.91
CA PRO A 112 -0.98 -11.58 -28.66
C PRO A 112 0.33 -12.14 -28.08
N GLN A 113 1.29 -12.48 -28.95
CA GLN A 113 2.50 -13.21 -28.56
C GLN A 113 3.30 -12.56 -27.43
N ASP A 114 3.37 -11.23 -27.41
CA ASP A 114 4.10 -10.42 -26.44
C ASP A 114 3.22 -9.88 -25.30
N LEU A 115 2.01 -10.44 -25.11
CA LEU A 115 1.09 -10.04 -24.04
C LEU A 115 0.90 -11.22 -23.06
N PRO A 116 1.72 -11.30 -22.01
CA PRO A 116 1.72 -12.43 -21.10
C PRO A 116 0.49 -12.45 -20.18
N PHE A 117 0.05 -13.66 -19.87
CA PHE A 117 -1.06 -13.99 -18.98
C PHE A 117 -0.89 -15.44 -18.54
N GLU A 118 -0.91 -15.70 -17.23
CA GLU A 118 -0.56 -17.03 -16.68
C GLU A 118 -1.75 -17.76 -16.04
N GLY A 119 -2.92 -17.63 -16.67
CA GLY A 119 -4.07 -18.52 -16.48
C GLY A 119 -4.76 -18.36 -15.13
N ALA A 120 -5.34 -19.45 -14.63
CA ALA A 120 -6.05 -19.48 -13.36
C ALA A 120 -5.15 -19.32 -12.12
N GLY A 121 -3.82 -19.31 -12.30
CA GLY A 121 -2.88 -18.88 -11.27
C GLY A 121 -2.94 -17.37 -11.03
N ASP A 122 -3.17 -16.58 -12.08
CA ASP A 122 -3.30 -15.12 -12.00
C ASP A 122 -4.73 -14.61 -12.11
N ALA A 123 -5.69 -15.43 -12.52
CA ALA A 123 -7.09 -15.03 -12.63
C ALA A 123 -8.03 -16.03 -11.95
N LEU A 124 -8.68 -15.60 -10.86
CA LEU A 124 -9.51 -16.44 -10.01
C LEU A 124 -10.96 -16.01 -10.06
N LEU A 125 -11.84 -16.95 -10.40
CA LEU A 125 -13.28 -16.72 -10.39
C LEU A 125 -13.79 -16.58 -8.96
N ASP A 126 -14.69 -15.62 -8.75
CA ASP A 126 -15.58 -15.66 -7.61
C ASP A 126 -16.35 -16.98 -7.62
N ARG A 127 -16.46 -17.66 -6.47
CA ARG A 127 -17.06 -19.01 -6.43
C ARG A 127 -18.56 -19.03 -6.71
N GLU A 128 -19.23 -17.90 -6.59
CA GLU A 128 -20.62 -17.71 -7.01
C GLU A 128 -20.74 -17.30 -8.48
N GLY A 129 -19.63 -17.12 -9.20
CA GLY A 129 -19.59 -16.84 -10.64
C GLY A 129 -19.87 -15.39 -11.01
N ARG A 130 -19.85 -14.46 -10.05
CA ARG A 130 -20.28 -13.07 -10.27
C ARG A 130 -19.29 -12.25 -11.10
N TRP A 131 -18.00 -12.49 -10.91
CA TRP A 131 -16.90 -11.78 -11.57
C TRP A 131 -15.59 -12.58 -11.50
N LEU A 132 -14.59 -12.11 -12.23
CA LEU A 132 -13.23 -12.62 -12.26
C LEU A 132 -12.28 -11.65 -11.55
N TRP A 133 -11.49 -12.15 -10.61
CA TRP A 133 -10.36 -11.41 -10.03
C TRP A 133 -9.12 -11.67 -10.88
N ALA A 134 -8.47 -10.64 -11.40
CA ALA A 134 -7.29 -10.78 -12.26
C ALA A 134 -6.09 -10.02 -11.67
N GLY A 135 -5.03 -10.75 -11.37
CA GLY A 135 -3.77 -10.27 -10.83
C GLY A 135 -2.86 -9.73 -11.92
N TYR A 136 -2.16 -8.64 -11.64
CA TYR A 136 -1.08 -8.11 -12.47
C TYR A 136 0.06 -7.56 -11.62
N GLY A 137 1.25 -7.41 -12.20
CA GLY A 137 2.40 -6.76 -11.56
C GLY A 137 3.72 -7.50 -11.78
N PHE A 138 3.71 -8.83 -11.80
CA PHE A 138 4.90 -9.66 -11.99
C PHE A 138 4.84 -10.54 -13.25
N ARG A 139 3.70 -11.20 -13.50
CA ARG A 139 3.55 -12.21 -14.56
C ARG A 139 2.56 -11.77 -15.62
N SER A 140 1.27 -11.72 -15.28
CA SER A 140 0.24 -11.26 -16.20
C SER A 140 0.26 -9.74 -16.38
N GLU A 141 0.10 -9.29 -17.62
CA GLU A 141 0.02 -7.87 -17.96
C GLU A 141 -1.41 -7.35 -17.78
N LEU A 142 -1.54 -6.11 -17.28
CA LEU A 142 -2.83 -5.44 -17.09
C LEU A 142 -3.64 -5.36 -18.41
N ASP A 143 -2.95 -5.21 -19.54
CA ASP A 143 -3.54 -5.14 -20.87
C ASP A 143 -4.18 -6.47 -21.34
N SER A 144 -3.95 -7.58 -20.64
CA SER A 144 -4.63 -8.86 -20.91
C SER A 144 -6.07 -8.88 -20.37
N HIS A 145 -6.38 -8.12 -19.33
CA HIS A 145 -7.66 -8.19 -18.61
C HIS A 145 -8.88 -7.84 -19.49
N PRO A 146 -8.82 -6.84 -20.40
CA PRO A 146 -9.92 -6.58 -21.33
C PRO A 146 -10.19 -7.72 -22.31
N TYR A 147 -9.17 -8.52 -22.67
CA TYR A 147 -9.36 -9.71 -23.49
C TYR A 147 -10.09 -10.80 -22.69
N LEU A 148 -9.74 -10.99 -21.41
CA LEU A 148 -10.44 -11.93 -20.52
C LEU A 148 -11.91 -11.56 -20.40
N ALA A 149 -12.20 -10.29 -20.12
CA ALA A 149 -13.57 -9.79 -20.01
C ALA A 149 -14.38 -10.08 -21.28
N LYS A 150 -13.79 -9.80 -22.45
CA LYS A 150 -14.46 -9.98 -23.75
C LYS A 150 -14.65 -11.44 -24.15
N TRP A 151 -13.63 -12.28 -23.98
CA TRP A 151 -13.66 -13.67 -24.47
C TRP A 151 -14.42 -14.62 -23.55
N LEU A 152 -14.42 -14.33 -22.24
CA LEU A 152 -15.14 -15.11 -21.25
C LEU A 152 -16.50 -14.50 -20.87
N ASP A 153 -16.84 -13.33 -21.42
CA ASP A 153 -18.07 -12.57 -21.15
C ASP A 153 -18.33 -12.35 -19.65
N ILE A 154 -17.33 -11.83 -18.93
CA ILE A 154 -17.38 -11.67 -17.47
C ILE A 154 -16.87 -10.30 -17.01
N GLU A 155 -17.37 -9.81 -15.87
CA GLU A 155 -16.76 -8.66 -15.18
C GLU A 155 -15.37 -9.04 -14.66
N VAL A 156 -14.35 -8.24 -14.98
CA VAL A 156 -12.97 -8.45 -14.54
C VAL A 156 -12.52 -7.34 -13.61
N LEU A 157 -12.06 -7.71 -12.41
CA LEU A 157 -11.54 -6.82 -11.38
C LEU A 157 -10.02 -6.99 -11.26
N SER A 158 -9.28 -5.93 -11.56
CA SER A 158 -7.81 -5.93 -11.58
C SER A 158 -7.23 -5.72 -10.17
N LEU A 159 -6.35 -6.62 -9.74
CA LEU A 159 -5.63 -6.54 -8.46
C LEU A 159 -4.12 -6.48 -8.72
N ARG A 160 -3.45 -5.47 -8.17
CA ARG A 160 -2.00 -5.30 -8.29
C ARG A 160 -1.26 -6.06 -7.19
N LEU A 161 -0.39 -6.97 -7.60
CA LEU A 161 0.55 -7.66 -6.73
C LEU A 161 1.81 -6.81 -6.51
N ILE A 162 2.28 -6.74 -5.26
CA ILE A 162 3.43 -5.88 -4.88
C ILE A 162 4.55 -6.63 -4.14
N ASP A 163 4.31 -7.86 -3.70
CA ASP A 163 5.27 -8.70 -3.01
C ASP A 163 5.71 -9.82 -3.95
N ASP A 164 6.99 -9.85 -4.31
CA ASP A 164 7.56 -10.77 -5.30
C ASP A 164 7.51 -12.24 -4.85
N ARG A 165 7.37 -12.49 -3.54
CA ARG A 165 7.10 -13.83 -2.99
C ARG A 165 5.72 -14.33 -3.40
N PHE A 166 4.77 -13.43 -3.63
CA PHE A 166 3.39 -13.75 -4.03
C PHE A 166 3.13 -13.32 -5.48
N TYR A 167 3.98 -13.83 -6.39
CA TYR A 167 4.06 -13.41 -7.80
C TYR A 167 2.86 -13.82 -8.66
N HIS A 168 2.06 -14.79 -8.22
CA HIS A 168 0.77 -15.16 -8.80
C HIS A 168 -0.37 -14.87 -7.82
N LEU A 169 -1.53 -14.48 -8.35
CA LEU A 169 -2.70 -14.17 -7.53
C LEU A 169 -3.10 -15.33 -6.59
N ASP A 170 -3.08 -16.57 -7.07
CA ASP A 170 -3.46 -17.77 -6.32
C ASP A 170 -2.53 -18.13 -5.16
N THR A 171 -1.37 -17.49 -5.04
CA THR A 171 -0.45 -17.68 -3.91
C THR A 171 -0.86 -16.88 -2.68
N CYS A 172 -1.66 -15.82 -2.87
CA CYS A 172 -2.08 -14.89 -1.83
C CYS A 172 -3.60 -14.60 -1.80
N PHE A 173 -4.37 -15.17 -2.73
CA PHE A 173 -5.82 -14.94 -2.86
C PHE A 173 -6.56 -16.24 -3.21
N CYS A 174 -7.68 -16.51 -2.54
CA CYS A 174 -8.45 -17.73 -2.74
C CYS A 174 -9.94 -17.48 -2.46
N PRO A 175 -10.75 -17.26 -3.52
CA PRO A 175 -12.20 -17.26 -3.40
C PRO A 175 -12.71 -18.63 -2.95
N LEU A 176 -13.58 -18.65 -1.95
CA LEU A 176 -14.17 -19.85 -1.36
C LEU A 176 -15.69 -19.87 -1.55
N SER A 177 -16.28 -21.06 -1.44
CA SER A 177 -17.72 -21.26 -1.53
C SER A 177 -18.49 -20.41 -0.50
N GLY A 178 -19.73 -20.03 -0.81
CA GLY A 178 -20.53 -19.15 0.07
C GLY A 178 -20.06 -17.68 0.11
N GLY A 179 -19.20 -17.28 -0.83
CA GLY A 179 -18.70 -15.91 -0.98
C GLY A 179 -17.63 -15.53 0.05
N TYR A 180 -17.03 -16.51 0.73
CA TYR A 180 -15.87 -16.29 1.60
C TYR A 180 -14.61 -16.03 0.77
N LEU A 181 -13.68 -15.29 1.34
CA LEU A 181 -12.38 -15.00 0.73
C LEU A 181 -11.25 -15.27 1.72
N LEU A 182 -10.35 -16.17 1.36
CA LEU A 182 -9.09 -16.38 2.06
C LEU A 182 -8.00 -15.60 1.33
N TYR A 183 -7.38 -14.60 1.97
CA TYR A 183 -6.36 -13.79 1.31
C TYR A 183 -5.33 -13.20 2.27
N TYR A 184 -4.17 -12.83 1.74
CA TYR A 184 -3.11 -12.12 2.47
C TYR A 184 -3.07 -10.64 2.04
N PRO A 185 -3.55 -9.69 2.88
CA PRO A 185 -3.62 -8.28 2.50
C PRO A 185 -2.27 -7.65 2.12
N GLY A 186 -1.17 -8.13 2.70
CA GLY A 186 0.18 -7.60 2.48
C GLY A 186 0.76 -7.85 1.08
N ALA A 187 0.13 -8.71 0.27
CA ALA A 187 0.55 -8.94 -1.13
C ALA A 187 0.01 -7.89 -2.12
N PHE A 188 -0.91 -7.02 -1.68
CA PHE A 188 -1.65 -6.09 -2.53
C PHE A 188 -1.34 -4.63 -2.19
N ASP A 189 -1.44 -3.74 -3.19
CA ASP A 189 -1.41 -2.30 -2.90
C ASP A 189 -2.71 -1.80 -2.25
N SER A 190 -2.71 -0.53 -1.80
CA SER A 190 -3.85 0.08 -1.11
C SER A 190 -5.10 0.14 -1.98
N TYR A 191 -4.95 0.42 -3.28
CA TYR A 191 -6.03 0.42 -4.26
C TYR A 191 -6.69 -0.97 -4.37
N SER A 192 -5.88 -2.01 -4.54
CA SER A 192 -6.36 -3.39 -4.69
C SER A 192 -7.04 -3.89 -3.41
N ASN A 193 -6.48 -3.56 -2.24
CA ASN A 193 -7.15 -3.83 -0.97
C ASN A 193 -8.51 -3.11 -0.92
N HIS A 194 -8.61 -1.84 -1.30
CA HIS A 194 -9.89 -1.12 -1.32
C HIS A 194 -10.95 -1.80 -2.20
N ILE A 195 -10.58 -2.31 -3.38
CA ILE A 195 -11.51 -3.09 -4.23
C ILE A 195 -12.00 -4.34 -3.49
N ILE A 196 -11.08 -5.11 -2.89
CA ILE A 196 -11.41 -6.34 -2.16
C ILE A 196 -12.40 -6.03 -1.03
N GLU A 197 -12.13 -4.97 -0.26
CA GLU A 197 -12.97 -4.56 0.88
C GLU A 197 -14.33 -4.00 0.46
N GLY A 198 -14.40 -3.34 -0.71
CA GLY A 198 -15.66 -2.85 -1.29
C GLY A 198 -16.54 -3.96 -1.86
N ARG A 199 -15.95 -5.09 -2.30
CA ARG A 199 -16.65 -6.21 -2.93
C ARG A 199 -16.96 -7.36 -1.97
N VAL A 200 -16.14 -7.57 -0.94
CA VAL A 200 -16.28 -8.68 0.02
C VAL A 200 -16.57 -8.15 1.44
N PRO A 201 -17.74 -8.46 2.03
CA PRO A 201 -18.08 -8.05 3.39
C PRO A 201 -17.06 -8.50 4.42
N ALA A 202 -16.87 -7.72 5.50
CA ALA A 202 -15.85 -7.97 6.51
C ALA A 202 -15.97 -9.36 7.16
N GLU A 203 -17.19 -9.83 7.41
CA GLU A 203 -17.50 -11.13 7.98
C GLU A 203 -17.17 -12.32 7.06
N LYS A 204 -16.99 -12.07 5.75
CA LYS A 204 -16.59 -13.07 4.76
C LYS A 204 -15.10 -13.01 4.41
N ARG A 205 -14.37 -12.02 4.92
CA ARG A 205 -12.93 -11.84 4.71
C ARG A 205 -12.12 -12.61 5.76
N ILE A 206 -11.46 -13.68 5.33
CA ILE A 206 -10.50 -14.45 6.11
C ILE A 206 -9.09 -13.95 5.76
N ALA A 207 -8.73 -12.77 6.28
CA ALA A 207 -7.37 -12.25 6.16
C ALA A 207 -6.39 -13.12 6.97
N ILE A 208 -5.31 -13.60 6.35
CA ILE A 208 -4.32 -14.48 6.98
C ILE A 208 -3.07 -13.72 7.45
N ALA A 209 -2.36 -14.30 8.42
CA ALA A 209 -1.05 -13.82 8.83
C ALA A 209 0.04 -14.25 7.84
N GLU A 210 1.16 -13.51 7.84
CA GLU A 210 2.30 -13.83 6.97
C GLU A 210 2.82 -15.26 7.20
N THR A 211 2.76 -15.78 8.42
CA THR A 211 3.19 -17.15 8.74
C THR A 211 2.40 -18.22 8.00
N ASP A 212 1.10 -18.00 7.77
CA ASP A 212 0.27 -18.90 6.97
C ASP A 212 0.48 -18.63 5.47
N ALA A 213 0.65 -17.36 5.09
CA ALA A 213 0.86 -16.96 3.70
C ALA A 213 2.12 -17.60 3.10
N ILE A 214 3.27 -17.54 3.79
CA ILE A 214 4.52 -18.16 3.33
C ILE A 214 4.47 -19.69 3.28
N ASN A 215 3.50 -20.32 3.96
CA ASN A 215 3.24 -21.76 3.86
C ASN A 215 2.25 -22.11 2.73
N PHE A 216 1.91 -21.13 1.89
CA PHE A 216 0.97 -21.24 0.77
C PHE A 216 -0.45 -21.59 1.21
N ALA A 217 -0.92 -21.04 2.35
CA ALA A 217 -2.29 -21.27 2.81
C ALA A 217 -3.36 -20.72 1.84
N CYS A 218 -3.09 -19.63 1.12
CA CYS A 218 -4.01 -19.15 0.07
C CYS A 218 -3.97 -20.04 -1.18
N ASN A 219 -2.91 -20.81 -1.41
CA ASN A 219 -2.82 -21.70 -2.57
C ASN A 219 -3.58 -23.01 -2.34
N SER A 220 -4.89 -22.86 -2.13
CA SER A 220 -5.82 -23.87 -1.67
C SER A 220 -6.83 -24.26 -2.75
N VAL A 221 -7.20 -25.53 -2.78
CA VAL A 221 -8.26 -26.06 -3.64
C VAL A 221 -9.55 -26.14 -2.85
N ASN A 222 -10.58 -25.40 -3.27
CA ASN A 222 -11.90 -25.46 -2.67
C ASN A 222 -12.87 -26.30 -3.51
N VAL A 223 -13.45 -27.33 -2.89
CA VAL A 223 -14.49 -28.19 -3.45
C VAL A 223 -15.61 -28.31 -2.43
N GLY A 224 -16.71 -27.57 -2.65
CA GLY A 224 -17.78 -27.45 -1.67
C GLY A 224 -17.27 -26.88 -0.34
N GLN A 225 -17.43 -27.65 0.74
CA GLN A 225 -16.95 -27.26 2.07
C GLN A 225 -15.53 -27.76 2.38
N SER A 226 -14.89 -28.51 1.49
CA SER A 226 -13.51 -28.96 1.69
C SER A 226 -12.52 -27.93 1.14
N VAL A 227 -11.48 -27.64 1.92
CA VAL A 227 -10.35 -26.79 1.52
C VAL A 227 -9.07 -27.59 1.68
N VAL A 228 -8.47 -27.97 0.55
CA VAL A 228 -7.24 -28.77 0.49
C VAL A 228 -6.04 -27.85 0.33
N MET A 229 -5.04 -27.98 1.21
CA MET A 229 -3.88 -27.10 1.25
C MET A 229 -2.61 -27.79 1.75
N ASN A 230 -1.47 -27.10 1.65
CA ASN A 230 -0.19 -27.61 2.14
C ASN A 230 -0.16 -27.70 3.68
N LYS A 231 -0.35 -26.56 4.35
CA LYS A 231 -0.29 -26.44 5.81
C LYS A 231 -1.02 -25.19 6.29
N ALA A 232 -1.71 -25.28 7.41
CA ALA A 232 -2.34 -24.17 8.11
C ALA A 232 -2.01 -24.16 9.61
N SER A 233 -1.92 -22.97 10.18
CA SER A 233 -1.88 -22.76 11.62
C SER A 233 -3.17 -23.22 12.29
N ASP A 234 -3.10 -23.54 13.59
CA ASP A 234 -4.28 -23.93 14.36
C ASP A 234 -5.33 -22.81 14.41
N SER A 235 -4.86 -21.55 14.44
CA SER A 235 -5.73 -20.36 14.36
C SER A 235 -6.48 -20.31 13.03
N LEU A 236 -5.79 -20.54 11.90
CA LEU A 236 -6.42 -20.54 10.59
C LEU A 236 -7.41 -21.70 10.43
N LYS A 237 -7.05 -22.90 10.90
CA LYS A 237 -7.94 -24.07 10.91
C LYS A 237 -9.22 -23.79 11.67
N GLN A 238 -9.10 -23.21 12.87
CA GLN A 238 -10.27 -22.88 13.68
C GLN A 238 -11.18 -21.87 12.97
N ARG A 239 -10.61 -20.80 12.40
CA ARG A 239 -11.39 -19.77 11.68
C ARG A 239 -12.12 -20.33 10.46
N LEU A 240 -11.51 -21.26 9.72
CA LEU A 240 -12.16 -21.94 8.59
C LEU A 240 -13.26 -22.88 9.06
N ALA A 241 -13.01 -23.64 10.14
CA ALA A 241 -14.01 -24.54 10.74
C ALA A 241 -15.22 -23.78 11.31
N ASP A 242 -15.01 -22.62 11.95
CA ASP A 242 -16.07 -21.77 12.52
C ASP A 242 -17.09 -21.31 11.46
N VAL A 243 -16.66 -21.17 10.21
CA VAL A 243 -17.52 -20.80 9.08
C VAL A 243 -17.93 -22.00 8.21
N GLY A 244 -17.63 -23.22 8.66
CA GLY A 244 -18.15 -24.46 8.09
C GLY A 244 -17.26 -25.16 7.06
N PHE A 245 -15.99 -24.76 6.91
CA PHE A 245 -15.03 -25.46 6.04
C PHE A 245 -14.30 -26.58 6.78
N GLU A 246 -14.10 -27.70 6.09
CA GLU A 246 -13.20 -28.77 6.50
C GLU A 246 -11.82 -28.56 5.85
N VAL A 247 -10.78 -28.44 6.68
CA VAL A 247 -9.40 -28.27 6.20
C VAL A 247 -8.73 -29.63 6.05
N ILE A 248 -8.25 -29.91 4.84
CA ILE A 248 -7.50 -31.12 4.53
C ILE A 248 -6.06 -30.75 4.20
N GLU A 249 -5.12 -31.11 5.08
CA GLU A 249 -3.70 -30.86 4.88
C GLU A 249 -3.02 -32.03 4.15
N THR A 250 -2.28 -31.71 3.09
CA THR A 250 -1.39 -32.66 2.43
C THR A 250 -0.05 -31.99 2.17
N PRO A 251 1.08 -32.58 2.61
CA PRO A 251 2.39 -31.93 2.46
C PRO A 251 2.74 -31.80 0.98
N LEU A 252 3.12 -30.60 0.55
CA LEU A 252 3.52 -30.27 -0.82
C LEU A 252 4.87 -29.55 -0.86
N THR A 253 5.72 -29.81 0.13
CA THR A 253 6.97 -29.08 0.36
C THR A 253 7.96 -29.17 -0.80
N GLU A 254 7.93 -30.24 -1.61
CA GLU A 254 8.79 -30.35 -2.80
C GLU A 254 8.35 -29.40 -3.91
N PHE A 255 7.06 -29.07 -4.01
CA PHE A 255 6.52 -28.10 -4.96
C PHE A 255 6.67 -26.65 -4.48
N LEU A 256 6.69 -26.43 -3.15
CA LEU A 256 7.03 -25.12 -2.57
C LEU A 256 8.43 -24.65 -2.99
N LYS A 257 9.37 -25.57 -3.27
CA LYS A 257 10.71 -25.23 -3.78
C LYS A 257 10.68 -24.59 -5.17
N ALA A 258 9.64 -24.85 -5.96
CA ALA A 258 9.38 -24.19 -7.24
C ALA A 258 8.41 -22.99 -7.11
N GLY A 259 7.92 -22.72 -5.89
CA GLY A 259 6.99 -21.63 -5.62
C GLY A 259 5.53 -21.95 -5.95
N GLY A 260 5.10 -23.21 -5.85
CA GLY A 260 3.71 -23.62 -6.03
C GLY A 260 3.23 -24.63 -4.97
N ALA A 261 1.91 -24.73 -4.77
CA ALA A 261 1.31 -25.71 -3.85
C ALA A 261 0.02 -26.33 -4.44
N ALA A 262 -1.02 -26.54 -3.62
CA ALA A 262 -2.16 -27.36 -4.00
C ALA A 262 -2.93 -26.77 -5.18
N LYS A 263 -3.25 -25.47 -5.12
CA LYS A 263 -3.97 -24.78 -6.18
C LYS A 263 -3.16 -24.73 -7.47
N CYS A 264 -1.86 -24.42 -7.42
CA CYS A 264 -1.03 -24.36 -8.63
C CYS A 264 -1.00 -25.69 -9.39
N LEU A 265 -1.06 -26.83 -8.68
CA LEU A 265 -1.06 -28.17 -9.27
C LEU A 265 -2.40 -28.57 -9.91
N THR A 266 -3.41 -27.69 -9.87
CA THR A 266 -4.78 -27.99 -10.28
C THR A 266 -5.40 -26.88 -11.12
N LEU A 267 -6.12 -27.25 -12.17
CA LEU A 267 -7.00 -26.34 -12.90
C LEU A 267 -8.42 -26.88 -12.88
N ARG A 268 -9.38 -26.11 -12.36
CA ARG A 268 -10.80 -26.48 -12.48
C ARG A 268 -11.28 -26.16 -13.91
N ILE A 269 -11.84 -27.15 -14.58
CA ILE A 269 -12.16 -27.08 -16.03
C ILE A 269 -13.66 -27.06 -16.33
N ASN A 270 -14.53 -27.15 -15.32
CA ASN A 270 -15.97 -26.99 -15.47
C ASN A 270 -16.51 -25.90 -14.53
N GLU A 271 -16.13 -24.67 -14.83
CA GLU A 271 -16.63 -23.49 -14.12
C GLU A 271 -18.00 -23.06 -14.70
N PRO A 272 -19.02 -22.89 -13.84
CA PRO A 272 -20.37 -22.56 -14.30
C PRO A 272 -20.46 -21.13 -14.83
N VAL A 273 -21.26 -20.94 -15.88
CA VAL A 273 -21.56 -19.61 -16.46
C VAL A 273 -22.89 -19.12 -15.90
N LEU A 274 -22.91 -17.90 -15.38
CA LEU A 274 -24.16 -17.22 -15.00
C LEU A 274 -24.71 -16.45 -16.20
N PRO A 275 -26.02 -16.56 -16.50
CA PRO A 275 -26.62 -15.91 -17.69
C PRO A 275 -26.70 -14.39 -17.60
N ASP A 276 -26.71 -13.83 -16.39
CA ASP A 276 -26.86 -12.38 -16.14
C ASP A 276 -25.51 -11.65 -15.97
N VAL A 277 -24.39 -12.35 -16.14
CA VAL A 277 -23.05 -11.78 -16.05
C VAL A 277 -22.51 -11.58 -17.46
N HIS A 278 -21.96 -10.40 -17.72
CA HIS A 278 -21.45 -10.00 -19.04
C HIS A 278 -20.11 -9.29 -18.92
N ALA A 279 -19.41 -9.19 -20.05
CA ALA A 279 -18.14 -8.50 -20.18
C ALA A 279 -18.18 -7.07 -19.62
N SER A 280 -17.36 -6.83 -18.60
CA SER A 280 -17.12 -5.50 -18.05
C SER A 280 -15.69 -5.42 -17.55
N THR A 281 -15.01 -4.30 -17.77
CA THR A 281 -13.69 -4.06 -17.21
C THR A 281 -13.53 -2.57 -16.90
N PRO A 282 -13.05 -2.20 -15.71
CA PRO A 282 -12.73 -0.81 -15.39
C PRO A 282 -11.43 -0.33 -16.06
N VAL A 283 -10.67 -1.23 -16.69
CA VAL A 283 -9.38 -0.91 -17.31
C VAL A 283 -9.56 0.13 -18.42
N GLU A 284 -8.88 1.26 -18.27
CA GLU A 284 -8.85 2.33 -19.27
C GLU A 284 -7.49 2.38 -19.97
N SER A 285 -7.47 2.75 -21.25
CA SER A 285 -6.23 3.04 -21.98
C SER A 285 -6.31 4.38 -22.69
N ARG A 286 -5.23 5.16 -22.65
CA ARG A 286 -5.07 6.45 -23.35
C ARG A 286 -3.74 6.50 -24.11
N VAL A 287 -3.72 7.15 -25.27
CA VAL A 287 -2.48 7.34 -26.05
C VAL A 287 -1.93 8.74 -25.82
N LEU A 288 -0.66 8.82 -25.45
CA LEU A 288 0.05 10.05 -25.14
C LEU A 288 1.11 10.34 -26.18
N HIS A 289 1.25 11.62 -26.50
CA HIS A 289 2.31 12.11 -27.37
C HIS A 289 3.38 12.81 -26.52
N MET A 290 4.61 12.33 -26.63
CA MET A 290 5.75 12.90 -25.94
C MET A 290 6.72 13.49 -26.96
N GLU A 291 7.15 14.73 -26.75
CA GLU A 291 8.15 15.37 -27.62
C GLU A 291 9.25 16.03 -26.76
N GLY A 292 10.51 15.82 -27.15
CA GLY A 292 11.66 16.47 -26.49
C GLY A 292 12.93 15.67 -26.60
N HIS A 293 13.90 15.94 -25.73
CA HIS A 293 15.12 15.11 -25.62
C HIS A 293 14.84 13.86 -24.79
N LEU A 294 13.99 12.96 -25.31
CA LEU A 294 13.40 11.86 -24.56
C LEU A 294 14.43 10.90 -23.93
N LEU A 295 15.52 10.59 -24.65
CA LEU A 295 16.61 9.73 -24.18
C LEU A 295 17.63 10.51 -23.33
N ASP A 296 18.19 11.60 -23.87
CA ASP A 296 19.26 12.37 -23.22
C ASP A 296 18.85 12.96 -21.87
N ALA A 297 17.59 13.39 -21.73
CA ALA A 297 17.05 13.96 -20.49
C ALA A 297 16.34 12.93 -19.60
N GLY A 298 16.35 11.64 -20.00
CA GLY A 298 15.66 10.56 -19.29
C GLY A 298 14.18 10.83 -19.03
N ILE A 299 13.51 11.59 -19.92
CA ILE A 299 12.10 11.94 -19.76
C ILE A 299 11.23 10.71 -20.04
N MET A 300 11.61 9.91 -21.03
CA MET A 300 10.92 8.66 -21.37
C MET A 300 10.91 7.72 -20.16
N ASN A 301 12.09 7.33 -19.67
CA ASN A 301 12.20 6.39 -18.54
C ASN A 301 11.42 6.87 -17.33
N ARG A 302 11.60 8.13 -16.90
CA ARG A 302 10.85 8.70 -15.76
C ARG A 302 9.33 8.71 -15.94
N SER A 303 8.86 8.77 -17.19
CA SER A 303 7.42 8.74 -17.49
C SER A 303 6.89 7.31 -17.48
N LEU A 304 7.67 6.35 -17.98
CA LEU A 304 7.32 4.94 -17.92
C LEU A 304 7.35 4.41 -16.49
N ASP A 305 8.39 4.75 -15.72
CA ASP A 305 8.53 4.40 -14.30
C ASP A 305 7.34 4.94 -13.50
N LEU A 306 6.92 6.20 -13.76
CA LEU A 306 5.74 6.81 -13.15
C LEU A 306 4.47 5.99 -13.38
N VAL A 307 4.23 5.57 -14.61
CA VAL A 307 3.04 4.80 -14.97
C VAL A 307 3.00 3.50 -14.14
N VAL A 308 4.12 2.77 -14.11
CA VAL A 308 4.23 1.51 -13.37
C VAL A 308 4.14 1.72 -11.86
N ASP A 309 4.83 2.72 -11.31
CA ASP A 309 4.81 3.02 -9.87
C ASP A 309 3.40 3.33 -9.36
N ASN A 310 2.61 4.04 -10.16
CA ASN A 310 1.22 4.36 -9.83
C ASN A 310 0.23 3.23 -10.16
N GLY A 311 0.70 2.07 -10.62
CA GLY A 311 -0.12 0.87 -10.83
C GLY A 311 -0.74 0.75 -12.22
N GLY A 312 -0.30 1.56 -13.18
CA GLY A 312 -0.65 1.38 -14.59
C GLY A 312 0.35 0.48 -15.33
N SER A 313 0.07 0.26 -16.60
CA SER A 313 0.99 -0.37 -17.57
C SER A 313 1.14 0.52 -18.80
N PHE A 314 2.10 0.21 -19.66
CA PHE A 314 2.32 0.99 -20.88
C PHE A 314 2.75 0.12 -22.07
N LYS A 315 2.50 0.66 -23.27
CA LYS A 315 3.02 0.15 -24.53
C LYS A 315 3.49 1.29 -25.41
N VAL A 316 4.78 1.30 -25.75
CA VAL A 316 5.33 2.26 -26.72
C VAL A 316 4.87 1.85 -28.12
N LEU A 317 4.06 2.69 -28.77
CA LEU A 317 3.50 2.43 -30.09
C LEU A 317 4.49 2.78 -31.20
N ASN A 318 5.18 3.91 -31.05
CA ASN A 318 6.27 4.33 -31.93
C ASN A 318 7.26 5.22 -31.19
N PHE A 319 8.48 5.29 -31.73
CA PHE A 319 9.53 6.17 -31.26
C PHE A 319 10.32 6.71 -32.46
N ASN A 320 10.27 8.01 -32.67
CA ASN A 320 11.00 8.71 -33.72
C ASN A 320 12.22 9.40 -33.10
N LEU A 321 13.40 8.87 -33.36
CA LEU A 321 14.65 9.43 -32.88
C LEU A 321 15.03 10.69 -33.66
N GLY A 322 15.43 11.74 -32.93
CA GLY A 322 15.96 12.96 -33.53
C GLY A 322 17.21 12.70 -34.39
N VAL A 323 17.33 13.38 -35.53
CA VAL A 323 18.40 13.16 -36.52
C VAL A 323 19.79 13.48 -35.96
N GLU A 324 19.89 14.55 -35.20
CA GLU A 324 21.12 15.03 -34.55
C GLU A 324 20.97 15.02 -33.04
N ARG A 325 22.07 15.05 -32.29
CA ARG A 325 22.04 15.10 -30.81
C ARG A 325 21.20 16.25 -30.22
N GLN A 326 21.07 17.36 -30.96
CA GLN A 326 20.25 18.50 -30.54
C GLN A 326 18.81 18.48 -31.10
N SER A 327 18.45 17.47 -31.89
CA SER A 327 17.09 17.29 -32.40
C SER A 327 16.18 16.72 -31.31
N THR A 328 14.91 17.08 -31.33
CA THR A 328 13.89 16.46 -30.49
C THR A 328 13.55 15.08 -31.04
N SER A 329 13.24 14.15 -30.13
CA SER A 329 12.62 12.86 -30.43
C SER A 329 11.14 12.95 -30.08
N SER A 330 10.31 12.15 -30.75
CA SER A 330 8.90 12.01 -30.42
C SER A 330 8.53 10.55 -30.16
N ALA A 331 7.57 10.31 -29.28
CA ALA A 331 7.08 8.98 -28.98
C ALA A 331 5.57 9.00 -28.74
N GLU A 332 4.89 7.97 -29.22
CA GLU A 332 3.50 7.69 -28.84
C GLU A 332 3.47 6.51 -27.87
N VAL A 333 2.90 6.74 -26.70
CA VAL A 333 2.85 5.75 -25.61
C VAL A 333 1.40 5.52 -25.25
N ARG A 334 0.92 4.29 -25.40
CA ARG A 334 -0.35 3.86 -24.80
C ARG A 334 -0.11 3.61 -23.32
N VAL A 335 -0.83 4.30 -22.47
CA VAL A 335 -0.86 4.09 -21.02
C VAL A 335 -2.17 3.41 -20.68
N SER A 336 -2.12 2.39 -19.84
CA SER A 336 -3.30 1.71 -19.31
C SER A 336 -3.33 1.79 -17.78
N ALA A 337 -4.51 1.86 -17.20
CA ALA A 337 -4.73 1.90 -15.76
C ALA A 337 -5.86 0.96 -15.36
N PRO A 338 -5.85 0.41 -14.13
CA PRO A 338 -6.87 -0.54 -13.69
C PRO A 338 -8.26 0.09 -13.55
N ASP A 339 -8.33 1.41 -13.35
CA ASP A 339 -9.57 2.19 -13.35
C ASP A 339 -9.33 3.67 -13.74
N HIS A 340 -10.42 4.43 -13.72
CA HIS A 340 -10.43 5.85 -14.03
C HIS A 340 -9.65 6.70 -13.00
N GLU A 341 -9.76 6.41 -11.71
CA GLU A 341 -9.09 7.21 -10.67
C GLU A 341 -7.56 7.10 -10.77
N VAL A 342 -7.05 5.88 -11.00
CA VAL A 342 -5.64 5.63 -11.23
C VAL A 342 -5.19 6.24 -12.56
N MET A 343 -6.01 6.18 -13.62
CA MET A 343 -5.72 6.85 -14.89
C MET A 343 -5.53 8.36 -14.70
N GLU A 344 -6.48 9.04 -14.06
CA GLU A 344 -6.39 10.49 -13.83
C GLU A 344 -5.18 10.87 -12.98
N LYS A 345 -4.83 10.06 -11.98
CA LYS A 345 -3.61 10.24 -11.19
C LYS A 345 -2.34 10.13 -12.04
N ILE A 346 -2.24 9.10 -12.89
CA ILE A 346 -1.11 8.89 -13.79
C ILE A 346 -1.01 10.05 -14.78
N MET A 347 -2.13 10.42 -15.39
CA MET A 347 -2.23 11.48 -16.39
C MET A 347 -1.79 12.83 -15.83
N THR A 348 -2.30 13.19 -14.66
CA THR A 348 -1.90 14.39 -13.91
C THR A 348 -0.38 14.50 -13.79
N GLN A 349 0.26 13.42 -13.35
CA GLN A 349 1.71 13.42 -13.09
C GLN A 349 2.55 13.37 -14.39
N LEU A 350 2.02 12.76 -15.46
CA LEU A 350 2.65 12.76 -16.79
C LEU A 350 2.62 14.15 -17.43
N ILE A 351 1.52 14.89 -17.27
CA ILE A 351 1.39 16.27 -17.72
C ILE A 351 2.41 17.17 -17.01
N GLU A 352 2.65 16.99 -15.70
CA GLU A 352 3.71 17.71 -14.96
C GLU A 352 5.12 17.47 -15.52
N LEU A 353 5.37 16.30 -16.14
CA LEU A 353 6.63 15.99 -16.82
C LEU A 353 6.72 16.54 -18.25
N GLY A 354 5.63 17.12 -18.76
CA GLY A 354 5.54 17.68 -20.10
C GLY A 354 5.04 16.70 -21.16
N ALA A 355 4.40 15.59 -20.78
CA ALA A 355 3.65 14.78 -21.73
C ALA A 355 2.42 15.56 -22.21
N VAL A 356 2.16 15.57 -23.52
CA VAL A 356 1.03 16.27 -24.11
C VAL A 356 0.06 15.22 -24.64
N THR A 357 -1.21 15.28 -24.24
CA THR A 357 -2.24 14.47 -24.90
C THR A 357 -2.42 14.99 -26.32
N ALA A 358 -2.54 14.09 -27.30
CA ALA A 358 -2.73 14.48 -28.69
C ALA A 358 -4.03 15.31 -28.83
N ASN A 359 -3.89 16.59 -29.18
CA ASN A 359 -4.97 17.50 -29.58
C ASN A 359 -6.16 17.64 -28.60
N GLN A 360 -5.90 17.97 -27.34
CA GLN A 360 -6.88 18.71 -26.54
C GLN A 360 -6.38 20.14 -26.35
N GLU A 361 -7.22 21.12 -26.73
CA GLU A 361 -7.06 22.48 -26.27
C GLU A 361 -6.95 22.42 -24.74
N VAL A 362 -5.80 22.80 -24.17
CA VAL A 362 -5.63 22.78 -22.71
C VAL A 362 -6.79 23.51 -22.06
N ASP A 363 -7.61 22.82 -21.27
CA ASP A 363 -8.78 23.41 -20.64
C ASP A 363 -8.40 24.54 -19.68
N ASN A 364 -9.38 25.39 -19.34
CA ASN A 364 -9.18 26.40 -18.31
C ASN A 364 -9.10 25.71 -16.94
N ALA A 365 -8.32 26.28 -16.04
CA ALA A 365 -8.27 25.83 -14.67
C ALA A 365 -9.66 25.91 -14.04
N ILE A 366 -10.06 24.83 -13.35
CA ILE A 366 -11.30 24.79 -12.59
C ILE A 366 -11.12 25.65 -11.34
N VAL A 367 -12.14 26.45 -11.03
CA VAL A 367 -12.11 27.38 -9.91
C VAL A 367 -13.37 27.23 -9.08
N GLU A 368 -13.21 26.95 -7.80
CA GLU A 368 -14.30 26.85 -6.83
C GLU A 368 -14.20 27.96 -5.78
N THR A 369 -15.32 28.26 -5.13
CA THR A 369 -15.38 29.31 -4.10
C THR A 369 -15.17 28.73 -2.70
N CYS A 370 -14.35 29.38 -1.89
CA CYS A 370 -14.21 29.04 -0.48
C CYS A 370 -15.53 29.32 0.28
N ASP A 371 -16.07 28.29 0.93
CA ASP A 371 -17.28 28.44 1.74
C ASP A 371 -17.01 29.01 3.14
N LEU A 372 -15.78 28.88 3.62
CA LEU A 372 -15.35 29.24 4.97
C LEU A 372 -14.02 30.01 4.95
N ASP A 373 -13.85 30.91 5.91
CA ASP A 373 -12.57 31.57 6.15
C ASP A 373 -11.50 30.56 6.56
N GLY A 374 -10.34 30.61 5.91
CA GLY A 374 -9.20 29.79 6.24
C GLY A 374 -9.27 28.32 5.78
N VAL A 375 -10.22 28.00 4.89
CA VAL A 375 -10.47 26.64 4.36
C VAL A 375 -10.59 26.72 2.83
N ALA A 376 -9.82 25.92 2.12
CA ALA A 376 -9.90 25.79 0.66
C ALA A 376 -11.04 24.83 0.25
N PRO A 377 -11.55 24.92 -0.99
CA PRO A 377 -12.45 23.91 -1.55
C PRO A 377 -11.80 22.52 -1.58
N ASP A 378 -12.62 21.49 -1.74
CA ASP A 378 -12.11 20.13 -1.87
C ASP A 378 -11.30 20.02 -3.18
N ASP A 379 -10.26 19.18 -3.16
CA ASP A 379 -9.31 19.02 -4.27
C ASP A 379 -8.60 20.30 -4.76
N PHE A 380 -8.41 21.29 -3.89
CA PHE A 380 -7.58 22.46 -4.22
C PHE A 380 -6.17 22.07 -4.69
N TYR A 381 -5.67 22.81 -5.69
CA TYR A 381 -4.31 22.64 -6.16
C TYR A 381 -3.31 23.12 -5.10
N VAL A 382 -2.35 22.27 -4.76
CA VAL A 382 -1.27 22.61 -3.82
C VAL A 382 -0.09 23.16 -4.60
N SER A 383 0.26 24.41 -4.34
CA SER A 383 1.35 25.09 -5.02
C SER A 383 2.72 24.50 -4.64
N ASN A 384 3.67 24.61 -5.57
CA ASN A 384 5.06 24.20 -5.36
C ASN A 384 5.99 25.43 -5.33
N ILE A 385 7.30 25.21 -5.20
CA ILE A 385 8.30 26.29 -5.18
C ILE A 385 8.50 26.96 -6.55
N TYR A 386 8.05 26.32 -7.63
CA TYR A 386 8.38 26.75 -8.97
C TYR A 386 7.41 27.82 -9.47
N PRO A 387 7.90 28.74 -10.31
CA PRO A 387 7.03 29.72 -10.92
C PRO A 387 5.93 29.07 -11.78
N THR A 388 4.67 29.25 -11.39
CA THR A 388 3.51 28.59 -11.99
C THR A 388 2.69 29.57 -12.84
N GLU A 389 2.02 29.08 -13.88
CA GLU A 389 1.01 29.80 -14.66
C GLU A 389 -0.30 29.00 -14.65
N VAL A 390 -1.43 29.70 -14.60
CA VAL A 390 -2.78 29.13 -14.62
C VAL A 390 -3.58 29.71 -15.76
N LYS A 391 -4.34 28.89 -16.48
CA LYS A 391 -5.12 29.29 -17.65
C LYS A 391 -6.54 29.63 -17.21
N ILE A 392 -6.94 30.90 -17.34
CA ILE A 392 -8.29 31.37 -17.02
C ILE A 392 -8.86 32.06 -18.26
N SER A 393 -10.07 31.68 -18.68
CA SER A 393 -10.76 32.25 -19.84
C SER A 393 -9.89 32.30 -21.11
N GLY A 394 -9.11 31.24 -21.36
CA GLY A 394 -8.23 31.10 -22.51
C GLY A 394 -6.84 31.72 -22.36
N GLN A 395 -6.57 32.47 -21.29
CA GLN A 395 -5.32 33.20 -21.10
C GLN A 395 -4.47 32.60 -19.97
N TRP A 396 -3.17 32.44 -20.21
CA TRP A 396 -2.20 32.03 -19.20
C TRP A 396 -1.81 33.21 -18.32
N ILE A 397 -2.06 33.09 -17.02
CA ILE A 397 -1.82 34.11 -16.00
C ILE A 397 -0.71 33.63 -15.07
N ARG A 398 0.27 34.48 -14.82
CA ARG A 398 1.38 34.20 -13.92
C ARG A 398 0.95 34.28 -12.46
N VAL A 399 1.19 33.20 -11.70
CA VAL A 399 0.92 33.17 -10.26
C VAL A 399 1.91 34.08 -9.54
N GLN A 400 1.37 35.00 -8.73
CA GLN A 400 2.12 35.92 -7.90
C GLN A 400 2.33 35.36 -6.49
N LYS A 401 3.33 35.89 -5.77
CA LYS A 401 3.71 35.46 -4.40
C LYS A 401 3.91 33.95 -4.25
N GLN A 402 4.49 33.32 -5.28
CA GLN A 402 4.72 31.88 -5.33
C GLN A 402 5.43 31.38 -4.06
N ARG A 403 4.88 30.33 -3.47
CA ARG A 403 5.45 29.55 -2.38
C ARG A 403 4.92 28.12 -2.48
N MET A 404 5.59 27.19 -1.81
CA MET A 404 5.03 25.86 -1.61
C MET A 404 3.91 25.86 -0.57
N ASP A 405 3.08 24.82 -0.62
CA ASP A 405 2.06 24.48 0.38
C ASP A 405 0.98 25.57 0.53
N GLY A 406 0.65 26.23 -0.58
CA GLY A 406 -0.43 27.20 -0.69
C GLY A 406 -1.50 26.77 -1.69
N ALA A 407 -2.62 27.48 -1.68
CA ALA A 407 -3.64 27.45 -2.71
C ALA A 407 -3.43 28.63 -3.69
N ILE A 408 -3.96 28.52 -4.91
CA ILE A 408 -3.94 29.60 -5.90
C ILE A 408 -5.31 30.26 -5.93
N VAL A 409 -5.37 31.54 -5.58
CA VAL A 409 -6.59 32.37 -5.62
C VAL A 409 -6.62 33.20 -6.89
N ILE A 410 -7.76 33.17 -7.57
CA ILE A 410 -8.07 33.98 -8.75
C ILE A 410 -8.89 35.18 -8.30
N SER A 411 -8.54 36.38 -8.78
CA SER A 411 -9.28 37.60 -8.50
C SER A 411 -9.54 38.39 -9.78
N ASP A 412 -10.78 38.83 -9.96
CA ASP A 412 -11.18 39.69 -11.06
C ASP A 412 -11.03 41.15 -10.62
N GLY A 413 -9.96 41.80 -11.05
CA GLY A 413 -9.67 43.20 -10.73
C GLY A 413 -10.04 44.15 -11.86
N SER A 414 -10.06 45.46 -11.57
CA SER A 414 -10.23 46.54 -12.55
C SER A 414 -9.12 46.62 -13.61
N HIS A 415 -8.04 45.85 -13.45
CA HIS A 415 -6.89 45.79 -14.36
C HIS A 415 -6.70 44.39 -15.00
N GLY A 416 -7.73 43.53 -14.92
CA GLY A 416 -7.71 42.16 -15.45
C GLY A 416 -7.72 41.09 -14.36
N VAL A 417 -7.69 39.83 -14.80
CA VAL A 417 -7.66 38.65 -13.93
C VAL A 417 -6.25 38.48 -13.35
N THR A 418 -6.14 38.32 -12.04
CA THR A 418 -4.88 38.03 -11.35
C THR A 418 -4.92 36.67 -10.65
N ALA A 419 -3.76 36.03 -10.52
CA ALA A 419 -3.58 34.79 -9.78
C ALA A 419 -2.54 35.00 -8.67
N GLU A 420 -2.89 34.67 -7.43
CA GLU A 420 -2.04 34.87 -6.26
C GLU A 420 -1.97 33.57 -5.44
N CYS A 421 -0.77 33.18 -5.02
CA CYS A 421 -0.60 32.08 -4.08
C CYS A 421 -0.86 32.57 -2.65
N ARG A 422 -1.78 31.91 -1.94
CA ARG A 422 -2.12 32.17 -0.53
C ARG A 422 -2.06 30.87 0.27
N ILE A 423 -1.71 30.97 1.55
CA ILE A 423 -1.81 29.82 2.46
C ILE A 423 -3.24 29.63 2.93
N LEU A 424 -3.56 28.40 3.36
CA LEU A 424 -4.91 28.02 3.79
C LEU A 424 -5.54 29.02 4.75
N ARG A 425 -4.86 29.38 5.84
CA ARG A 425 -5.39 30.31 6.87
C ARG A 425 -5.66 31.74 6.38
N ASP A 426 -5.08 32.14 5.25
CA ASP A 426 -5.25 33.49 4.67
C ASP A 426 -6.39 33.54 3.64
N LEU A 427 -6.98 32.39 3.30
CA LEU A 427 -8.16 32.31 2.42
C LEU A 427 -9.38 32.93 3.11
N LYS A 428 -10.21 33.61 2.31
CA LYS A 428 -11.47 34.23 2.75
C LYS A 428 -12.67 33.55 2.12
N GLN A 429 -13.79 33.56 2.84
CA GLN A 429 -15.07 33.16 2.27
C GLN A 429 -15.34 33.96 0.99
N GLY A 430 -15.67 33.25 -0.10
CA GLY A 430 -15.85 33.83 -1.42
C GLY A 430 -14.56 33.97 -2.26
N ASP A 431 -13.37 33.69 -1.71
CA ASP A 431 -12.16 33.57 -2.53
C ASP A 431 -12.36 32.46 -3.57
N ARG A 432 -11.95 32.72 -4.80
CA ARG A 432 -12.03 31.79 -5.93
C ARG A 432 -10.71 31.02 -6.02
N VAL A 433 -10.68 29.75 -5.63
CA VAL A 433 -9.49 28.91 -5.55
C VAL A 433 -9.43 27.90 -6.70
N VAL A 434 -8.24 27.73 -7.28
CA VAL A 434 -8.00 26.71 -8.30
C VAL A 434 -8.06 25.31 -7.69
N VAL A 435 -8.87 24.44 -8.29
CA VAL A 435 -9.02 23.02 -7.95
C VAL A 435 -8.60 22.13 -9.12
N GLY A 436 -8.30 20.86 -8.83
CA GLY A 436 -7.80 19.93 -9.83
C GLY A 436 -6.41 20.32 -10.36
N VAL A 437 -6.09 19.85 -11.56
CA VAL A 437 -4.77 20.07 -12.19
C VAL A 437 -4.84 20.63 -13.61
N GLU A 438 -6.05 20.80 -14.13
CA GLU A 438 -6.32 21.31 -15.46
C GLU A 438 -5.89 22.78 -15.58
N GLY A 439 -5.39 23.18 -16.75
CA GLY A 439 -5.01 24.57 -17.00
C GLY A 439 -3.86 25.08 -16.12
N ILE A 440 -3.02 24.21 -15.54
CA ILE A 440 -1.87 24.61 -14.72
C ILE A 440 -0.57 24.19 -15.43
N ARG A 441 0.44 25.08 -15.46
CA ARG A 441 1.77 24.74 -15.96
C ARG A 441 2.89 25.37 -15.16
N THR A 442 4.00 24.67 -15.04
CA THR A 442 5.21 25.21 -14.43
C THR A 442 6.11 25.83 -15.51
N VAL A 443 6.49 27.10 -15.34
CA VAL A 443 7.42 27.77 -16.26
C VAL A 443 8.84 27.65 -15.72
N ARG A 444 9.57 26.64 -16.20
CA ARG A 444 11.00 26.50 -15.98
C ARG A 444 11.74 27.33 -17.03
N LYS A 445 12.66 28.22 -16.63
CA LYS A 445 13.57 28.85 -17.59
C LYS A 445 14.41 27.76 -18.25
N LYS A 446 14.43 27.70 -19.58
CA LYS A 446 15.44 26.93 -20.32
C LYS A 446 16.79 27.61 -20.09
N SER A 447 17.54 27.20 -19.07
CA SER A 447 18.97 27.50 -19.02
C SER A 447 19.75 26.52 -18.16
N ASN A 448 20.85 26.10 -18.75
CA ASN A 448 21.96 25.30 -18.22
C ASN A 448 21.66 23.83 -17.94
N ARG A 449 22.06 23.03 -18.95
CA ARG A 449 22.82 21.79 -18.77
C ARG A 449 23.61 21.81 -17.47
N GLU A 450 23.72 20.62 -16.88
CA GLU A 450 24.53 20.27 -15.70
C GLU A 450 23.79 20.32 -14.37
N LEU A 451 23.06 19.24 -14.08
CA LEU A 451 23.39 18.49 -12.87
C LEU A 451 23.70 17.06 -13.30
N LYS A 452 25.00 16.80 -13.43
CA LYS A 452 25.58 15.47 -13.59
C LYS A 452 25.08 14.55 -12.50
N ALA A 453 24.83 13.30 -12.88
CA ALA A 453 25.02 12.15 -12.01
C ALA A 453 26.41 12.22 -11.35
N LYS A 454 26.43 12.39 -10.03
CA LYS A 454 27.40 11.86 -9.06
C LYS A 454 27.26 12.61 -7.72
N GLU A 455 26.66 11.94 -6.74
CA GLU A 455 27.36 11.41 -5.56
C GLU A 455 26.29 10.95 -4.57
N GLU A 456 26.05 9.64 -4.58
CA GLU A 456 25.41 8.96 -3.47
C GLU A 456 26.45 8.93 -2.33
N PHE A 457 26.56 10.05 -1.63
CA PHE A 457 27.37 10.19 -0.43
C PHE A 457 26.49 9.84 0.77
N SER A 458 26.52 8.57 1.17
CA SER A 458 25.98 8.11 2.46
C SER A 458 26.98 8.44 3.56
N PHE A 459 26.60 9.28 4.53
CA PHE A 459 27.29 9.42 5.80
C PHE A 459 26.54 8.62 6.88
N MET A 460 27.32 7.90 7.70
CA MET A 460 27.00 7.46 9.07
C MET A 460 26.34 6.08 9.23
N GLY A 461 27.09 5.04 8.84
CA GLY A 461 27.23 3.87 9.70
C GLY A 461 27.98 4.27 10.98
N ALA A 462 27.28 4.89 11.92
CA ALA A 462 27.74 5.12 13.28
C ALA A 462 26.82 4.33 14.21
N GLY A 463 27.13 3.04 14.36
CA GLY A 463 26.51 2.20 15.37
C GLY A 463 26.79 2.78 16.75
N VAL A 464 25.74 3.23 17.44
CA VAL A 464 25.78 3.42 18.89
C VAL A 464 24.42 3.05 19.48
N SER A 465 24.22 1.75 19.71
CA SER A 465 23.70 1.20 20.97
C SER A 465 23.77 -0.32 20.89
N SER A 466 24.27 -0.98 21.95
CA SER A 466 24.19 -2.44 22.04
C SER A 466 22.73 -2.83 22.25
N GLU A 467 22.11 -3.53 21.29
CA GLU A 467 20.71 -3.99 21.32
C GLU A 467 20.31 -4.59 22.69
N ARG A 468 21.22 -5.33 23.33
CA ARG A 468 21.07 -5.91 24.68
C ARG A 468 20.70 -4.90 25.79
N ARG A 469 21.05 -3.63 25.65
CA ARG A 469 20.71 -2.59 26.64
C ARG A 469 19.29 -2.04 26.43
N VAL A 470 18.78 -2.04 25.20
CA VAL A 470 17.44 -1.51 24.90
C VAL A 470 16.37 -2.43 25.48
N GLU A 471 16.50 -3.75 25.28
CA GLU A 471 15.54 -4.73 25.79
C GLU A 471 15.38 -4.66 27.31
N LEU A 472 16.50 -4.67 28.06
CA LEU A 472 16.46 -4.57 29.53
C LEU A 472 15.81 -3.29 30.04
N VAL A 473 16.05 -2.17 29.35
CA VAL A 473 15.43 -0.89 29.70
C VAL A 473 13.94 -0.90 29.38
N VAL A 474 13.55 -1.48 28.24
CA VAL A 474 12.14 -1.66 27.87
C VAL A 474 11.43 -2.55 28.90
N GLU A 475 12.04 -3.62 29.38
CA GLU A 475 11.47 -4.47 30.44
C GLU A 475 11.17 -3.69 31.72
N GLN A 476 12.12 -2.85 32.16
CA GLN A 476 11.96 -1.99 33.33
C GLN A 476 10.82 -0.98 33.13
N ILE A 477 10.80 -0.30 31.98
CA ILE A 477 9.78 0.71 31.66
C ILE A 477 8.40 0.06 31.55
N ALA A 478 8.28 -1.10 30.91
CA ALA A 478 7.02 -1.84 30.78
C ALA A 478 6.44 -2.21 32.15
N TRP A 479 7.30 -2.73 33.04
CA TRP A 479 6.88 -3.09 34.40
C TRP A 479 6.39 -1.87 35.18
N GLU A 480 7.08 -0.74 35.09
CA GLU A 480 6.70 0.49 35.78
C GLU A 480 5.43 1.13 35.22
N LEU A 481 5.29 1.20 33.88
CA LEU A 481 4.06 1.69 33.25
C LEU A 481 2.85 0.90 33.72
N ARG A 482 2.98 -0.42 33.81
CA ARG A 482 1.93 -1.27 34.37
C ARG A 482 1.65 -0.94 35.83
N GLN A 483 2.66 -0.83 36.68
CA GLN A 483 2.44 -0.48 38.09
C GLN A 483 1.76 0.88 38.28
N ILE A 484 2.17 1.88 37.49
CA ILE A 484 1.57 3.22 37.52
C ILE A 484 0.10 3.13 37.09
N ARG A 485 -0.21 2.41 36.02
CA ARG A 485 -1.60 2.21 35.60
C ARG A 485 -2.41 1.47 36.66
N ASP A 486 -1.91 0.36 37.18
CA ASP A 486 -2.63 -0.51 38.12
C ASP A 486 -2.92 0.20 39.46
N ARG A 487 -2.09 1.19 39.86
CA ARG A 487 -2.34 2.05 41.03
C ARG A 487 -3.14 3.32 40.73
N GLY A 488 -3.57 3.54 39.48
CA GLY A 488 -4.29 4.74 39.05
C GLY A 488 -3.44 6.01 39.01
N GLY A 489 -2.13 5.88 38.78
CA GLY A 489 -1.21 7.00 38.58
C GLY A 489 -1.33 7.63 37.20
N LYS A 490 -0.49 8.63 36.93
CA LYS A 490 -0.55 9.47 35.73
C LYS A 490 0.74 9.38 34.92
N VAL A 491 0.62 9.01 33.65
CA VAL A 491 1.68 8.98 32.65
C VAL A 491 1.38 10.02 31.57
N VAL A 492 2.36 10.86 31.26
CA VAL A 492 2.27 11.82 30.15
C VAL A 492 3.24 11.43 29.05
N VAL A 493 2.79 11.45 27.80
CA VAL A 493 3.63 11.20 26.63
C VAL A 493 3.90 12.51 25.92
N THR A 494 5.15 12.79 25.61
CA THR A 494 5.55 13.86 24.69
C THR A 494 6.08 13.24 23.42
N ALA A 495 5.44 13.45 22.28
CA ALA A 495 5.77 12.74 21.05
C ALA A 495 6.00 13.65 19.83
N GLY A 496 6.95 13.28 18.99
CA GLY A 496 7.27 13.95 17.73
C GLY A 496 6.75 13.20 16.50
N PRO A 497 6.76 13.83 15.31
CA PRO A 497 6.27 13.21 14.08
C PRO A 497 7.07 11.96 13.66
N VAL A 498 8.32 11.82 14.15
CA VAL A 498 9.15 10.62 13.93
C VAL A 498 8.49 9.35 14.48
N VAL A 499 7.63 9.46 15.50
CA VAL A 499 6.82 8.32 15.97
C VAL A 499 5.94 7.75 14.85
N ILE A 500 5.42 8.62 13.98
CA ILE A 500 4.59 8.21 12.84
C ILE A 500 5.47 7.63 11.75
N HIS A 501 6.53 8.35 11.36
CA HIS A 501 7.42 7.96 10.26
C HIS A 501 8.14 6.61 10.47
N THR A 502 8.31 6.19 11.72
CA THR A 502 8.92 4.91 12.09
C THR A 502 7.90 3.78 12.30
N GLY A 503 6.62 4.02 12.01
CA GLY A 503 5.55 3.03 12.18
C GLY A 503 5.10 2.83 13.64
N GLY A 504 5.52 3.71 14.55
CA GLY A 504 5.18 3.67 15.98
C GLY A 504 3.73 4.07 16.31
N ALA A 505 3.00 4.67 15.36
CA ALA A 505 1.64 5.18 15.59
C ALA A 505 0.68 4.10 16.13
N LYS A 506 0.69 2.89 15.56
CA LYS A 506 -0.15 1.77 16.00
C LYS A 506 0.14 1.35 17.45
N HIS A 507 1.41 1.42 17.85
CA HIS A 507 1.85 1.03 19.18
C HIS A 507 1.47 2.10 20.22
N LEU A 508 1.68 3.39 19.90
CA LEU A 508 1.28 4.49 20.78
C LEU A 508 -0.25 4.58 20.92
N SER A 509 -1.00 4.40 19.82
CA SER A 509 -2.46 4.31 19.83
C SER A 509 -2.95 3.21 20.78
N ARG A 510 -2.28 2.04 20.75
CA ARG A 510 -2.58 0.94 21.66
C ARG A 510 -2.29 1.28 23.12
N LEU A 511 -1.17 1.94 23.42
CA LEU A 511 -0.86 2.37 24.79
C LEU A 511 -1.93 3.32 25.35
N ILE A 512 -2.47 4.22 24.52
CA ILE A 512 -3.57 5.11 24.88
C ILE A 512 -4.84 4.31 25.16
N ARG A 513 -5.23 3.45 24.21
CA ARG A 513 -6.43 2.61 24.32
C ARG A 513 -6.42 1.67 25.54
N ASP A 514 -5.26 1.10 25.85
CA ASP A 514 -5.08 0.17 26.97
C ASP A 514 -4.87 0.90 28.32
N GLY A 515 -5.01 2.23 28.33
CA GLY A 515 -5.06 3.06 29.54
C GLY A 515 -3.69 3.39 30.15
N TYR A 516 -2.59 3.24 29.42
CA TYR A 516 -1.25 3.56 29.94
C TYR A 516 -0.87 5.04 29.80
N VAL A 517 -1.68 5.85 29.10
CA VAL A 517 -1.37 7.26 28.81
C VAL A 517 -2.53 8.13 29.27
N GLN A 518 -2.24 9.14 30.09
CA GLN A 518 -3.22 10.07 30.68
C GLN A 518 -3.10 11.50 30.13
N GLY A 519 -2.08 11.79 29.32
CA GLY A 519 -1.95 13.06 28.63
C GLY A 519 -0.97 12.98 27.47
N LEU A 520 -1.24 13.70 26.38
CA LEU A 520 -0.39 13.76 25.21
C LEU A 520 0.07 15.19 24.92
N LEU A 521 1.38 15.39 24.82
CA LEU A 521 2.01 16.66 24.51
C LEU A 521 2.72 16.55 23.15
N GLY A 522 2.46 17.47 22.24
CA GLY A 522 3.03 17.41 20.89
C GLY A 522 3.02 18.75 20.18
N GLY A 523 3.33 18.72 18.88
CA GLY A 523 3.18 19.87 17.99
C GLY A 523 2.21 19.56 16.86
N ASN A 524 1.97 20.55 15.99
CA ASN A 524 1.09 20.40 14.83
C ASN A 524 1.45 19.17 13.97
N ALA A 525 2.74 18.96 13.71
CA ALA A 525 3.22 17.92 12.79
C ALA A 525 2.84 16.48 13.20
N ILE A 526 2.93 16.11 14.50
CA ILE A 526 2.57 14.74 14.90
C ILE A 526 1.09 14.46 14.68
N ALA A 527 0.23 15.42 15.01
CA ALA A 527 -1.21 15.29 14.80
C ALA A 527 -1.56 15.22 13.30
N VAL A 528 -0.94 16.08 12.47
CA VAL A 528 -1.16 16.05 11.02
C VAL A 528 -0.76 14.70 10.42
N HIS A 529 0.43 14.19 10.75
CA HIS A 529 0.92 12.94 10.16
C HIS A 529 0.21 11.70 10.69
N ASP A 530 -0.25 11.70 11.93
CA ASP A 530 -1.10 10.62 12.46
C ASP A 530 -2.43 10.54 11.69
N ILE A 531 -3.06 11.70 11.47
CA ILE A 531 -4.32 11.77 10.72
C ILE A 531 -4.09 11.48 9.23
N GLU A 532 -2.97 11.92 8.65
CA GLU A 532 -2.56 11.58 7.28
C GLU A 532 -2.44 10.06 7.09
N GLN A 533 -1.78 9.39 8.04
CA GLN A 533 -1.63 7.94 8.00
C GLN A 533 -2.99 7.25 8.10
N SER A 534 -3.90 7.74 8.95
CA SER A 534 -5.24 7.17 9.10
C SER A 534 -6.11 7.34 7.86
N LEU A 535 -6.04 8.51 7.21
CA LEU A 535 -6.90 8.82 6.06
C LEU A 535 -6.36 8.30 4.73
N MET A 536 -5.04 8.32 4.54
CA MET A 536 -4.40 8.10 3.24
C MET A 536 -3.38 6.96 3.23
N GLY A 537 -3.05 6.37 4.39
CA GLY A 537 -1.99 5.36 4.51
C GLY A 537 -0.57 5.90 4.34
N THR A 538 -0.39 7.23 4.25
CA THR A 538 0.91 7.87 4.02
C THR A 538 1.36 8.75 5.19
N SER A 539 2.65 9.01 5.28
CA SER A 539 3.23 10.03 6.15
C SER A 539 4.26 10.85 5.39
N LEU A 540 4.06 12.17 5.27
CA LEU A 540 4.82 13.04 4.34
C LEU A 540 4.82 12.50 2.91
N GLY A 541 3.74 11.84 2.51
CA GLY A 541 3.65 11.20 1.21
C GLY A 541 4.51 9.95 1.03
N VAL A 542 5.08 9.36 2.09
CA VAL A 542 5.69 8.02 2.04
C VAL A 542 4.64 6.99 2.42
N ASP A 543 4.51 5.92 1.64
CA ASP A 543 3.62 4.80 1.96
C ASP A 543 4.18 4.04 3.17
N MET A 544 3.40 3.93 4.23
CA MET A 544 3.88 3.35 5.49
C MET A 544 4.03 1.83 5.46
N GLN A 545 3.45 1.14 4.48
CA GLN A 545 3.64 -0.30 4.27
C GLN A 545 4.84 -0.59 3.38
N LYS A 546 5.03 0.19 2.31
CA LYS A 546 6.12 -0.01 1.34
C LYS A 546 7.42 0.69 1.70
N GLY A 547 7.37 1.72 2.56
CA GLY A 547 8.52 2.56 2.90
C GLY A 547 9.02 3.42 1.73
N THR A 548 8.26 3.54 0.64
CA THR A 548 8.64 4.27 -0.57
C THR A 548 7.83 5.56 -0.72
N PRO A 549 8.42 6.63 -1.29
CA PRO A 549 7.69 7.87 -1.57
C PRO A 549 6.56 7.63 -2.58
N VAL A 550 5.35 8.07 -2.24
CA VAL A 550 4.20 8.17 -3.13
C VAL A 550 4.26 9.49 -3.88
N ARG A 551 4.19 9.42 -5.21
CA ARG A 551 4.18 10.62 -6.05
C ARG A 551 2.88 11.40 -5.88
N GLY A 552 3.01 12.71 -5.65
CA GLY A 552 1.90 13.57 -5.20
C GLY A 552 1.62 13.55 -3.70
N GLY A 553 2.29 12.68 -2.93
CA GLY A 553 2.07 12.51 -1.50
C GLY A 553 2.38 13.74 -0.64
N HIS A 554 3.22 14.65 -1.15
CA HIS A 554 3.41 15.98 -0.55
C HIS A 554 2.11 16.79 -0.42
N ARG A 555 1.04 16.44 -1.15
CA ARG A 555 -0.28 17.09 -1.04
C ARG A 555 -1.14 16.52 0.10
N HIS A 556 -0.87 15.30 0.54
CA HIS A 556 -1.77 14.56 1.44
C HIS A 556 -1.92 15.26 2.80
N HIS A 557 -0.80 15.68 3.40
CA HIS A 557 -0.83 16.38 4.68
C HIS A 557 -1.56 17.74 4.61
N LEU A 558 -1.52 18.45 3.48
CA LEU A 558 -2.30 19.69 3.27
C LEU A 558 -3.80 19.41 3.15
N LYS A 559 -4.19 18.31 2.48
CA LYS A 559 -5.59 17.87 2.42
C LYS A 559 -6.11 17.53 3.81
N VAL A 560 -5.30 16.87 4.65
CA VAL A 560 -5.62 16.59 6.05
C VAL A 560 -5.82 17.88 6.84
N ILE A 561 -4.88 18.83 6.76
CA ILE A 561 -4.98 20.13 7.43
C ILE A 561 -6.26 20.85 7.03
N ASN A 562 -6.54 20.92 5.71
CA ASN A 562 -7.74 21.57 5.20
C ASN A 562 -9.03 20.90 5.70
N THR A 563 -9.05 19.56 5.72
CA THR A 563 -10.18 18.76 6.20
C THR A 563 -10.46 19.03 7.67
N VAL A 564 -9.45 18.94 8.54
CA VAL A 564 -9.64 19.19 9.98
C VAL A 564 -10.07 20.64 10.24
N ARG A 565 -9.52 21.61 9.49
CA ARG A 565 -9.96 23.01 9.56
C ARG A 565 -11.42 23.20 9.13
N ARG A 566 -11.88 22.47 8.11
CA ARG A 566 -13.29 22.46 7.68
C ARG A 566 -14.23 21.96 8.78
N TYR A 567 -13.82 20.92 9.52
CA TYR A 567 -14.60 20.40 10.66
C TYR A 567 -14.49 21.26 11.92
N GLY A 568 -13.47 22.09 12.03
CA GLY A 568 -13.27 23.05 13.14
C GLY A 568 -12.41 22.53 14.29
N SER A 569 -12.25 21.21 14.43
CA SER A 569 -11.33 20.57 15.39
C SER A 569 -11.10 19.10 15.05
N ILE A 570 -10.03 18.52 15.61
CA ILE A 570 -9.77 17.08 15.55
C ILE A 570 -10.96 16.30 16.14
N ALA A 571 -11.50 16.75 17.27
CA ALA A 571 -12.62 16.09 17.94
C ALA A 571 -13.88 16.04 17.08
N GLN A 572 -14.20 17.13 16.37
CA GLN A 572 -15.33 17.17 15.44
C GLN A 572 -15.13 16.24 14.24
N ALA A 573 -13.91 16.16 13.69
CA ALA A 573 -13.60 15.26 12.58
C ALA A 573 -13.69 13.77 12.99
N VAL A 574 -13.29 13.42 14.22
CA VAL A 574 -13.48 12.07 14.79
C VAL A 574 -14.97 11.76 15.00
N ASN A 575 -15.74 12.71 15.55
CA ASN A 575 -17.17 12.51 15.80
C ASN A 575 -18.00 12.42 14.52
N ALA A 576 -17.56 13.08 13.44
CA ALA A 576 -18.16 12.97 12.11
C ALA A 576 -17.82 11.65 11.39
N GLY A 577 -16.92 10.81 11.96
CA GLY A 577 -16.51 9.54 11.36
C GLY A 577 -15.49 9.68 10.22
N VAL A 578 -14.89 10.86 10.04
CA VAL A 578 -13.84 11.08 9.04
C VAL A 578 -12.53 10.44 9.51
N ILE A 579 -12.13 10.73 10.74
CA ILE A 579 -10.95 10.11 11.37
C ILE A 579 -11.45 8.88 12.14
N THR A 580 -11.00 7.68 11.74
CA THR A 580 -11.54 6.41 12.24
C THR A 580 -10.56 5.62 13.12
N HIS A 581 -9.28 5.96 13.10
CA HIS A 581 -8.22 5.30 13.88
C HIS A 581 -6.99 6.22 14.01
N GLY A 582 -5.98 5.83 14.81
CA GLY A 582 -4.76 6.60 15.04
C GLY A 582 -4.65 7.18 16.46
N ILE A 583 -3.53 7.83 16.77
CA ILE A 583 -3.22 8.40 18.09
C ILE A 583 -4.27 9.45 18.49
N MET A 584 -4.55 10.39 17.59
CA MET A 584 -5.48 11.48 17.85
C MET A 584 -6.93 10.97 17.98
N TYR A 585 -7.27 9.93 17.22
CA TYR A 585 -8.56 9.23 17.36
C TYR A 585 -8.71 8.61 18.75
N GLU A 586 -7.72 7.85 19.20
CA GLU A 586 -7.77 7.19 20.52
C GLU A 586 -7.80 8.22 21.65
N CYS A 587 -7.06 9.34 21.52
CA CYS A 587 -7.16 10.45 22.47
C CYS A 587 -8.59 10.98 22.59
N VAL A 588 -9.28 11.23 21.48
CA VAL A 588 -10.66 11.73 21.49
C VAL A 588 -11.63 10.68 22.04
N LYS A 589 -11.54 9.42 21.60
CA LYS A 589 -12.45 8.35 22.03
C LYS A 589 -12.31 8.02 23.52
N HIS A 590 -11.10 8.06 24.05
CA HIS A 590 -10.81 7.75 25.46
C HIS A 590 -10.73 8.99 26.36
N ASN A 591 -11.09 10.18 25.85
CA ASN A 591 -11.04 11.45 26.58
C ASN A 591 -9.67 11.76 27.19
N ILE A 592 -8.59 11.41 26.48
CA ILE A 592 -7.22 11.74 26.90
C ILE A 592 -6.92 13.18 26.47
N PRO A 593 -6.62 14.08 27.42
CA PRO A 593 -6.30 15.46 27.10
C PRO A 593 -4.99 15.54 26.33
N PHE A 594 -4.96 16.41 25.31
CA PHE A 594 -3.76 16.67 24.54
C PHE A 594 -3.53 18.17 24.35
N ALA A 595 -2.26 18.58 24.25
CA ALA A 595 -1.87 19.94 23.93
C ALA A 595 -0.89 19.95 22.76
N LEU A 596 -1.23 20.70 21.71
CA LEU A 596 -0.43 20.86 20.50
C LEU A 596 0.20 22.25 20.50
N ALA A 597 1.46 22.35 20.94
CA ALA A 597 2.18 23.62 20.95
C ALA A 597 2.64 23.99 19.54
N GLY A 598 2.36 25.22 19.12
CA GLY A 598 2.75 25.75 17.82
C GLY A 598 4.26 25.89 17.63
N SER A 599 4.68 25.96 16.38
CA SER A 599 6.07 26.19 15.96
C SER A 599 6.12 27.07 14.72
N ILE A 600 7.29 27.67 14.47
CA ILE A 600 7.49 28.52 13.29
C ILE A 600 7.41 27.75 11.95
N ARG A 601 7.51 26.42 11.99
CA ARG A 601 7.47 25.54 10.82
C ARG A 601 6.08 25.00 10.47
N ASP A 602 5.05 25.38 11.22
CA ASP A 602 3.75 24.71 11.12
C ASP A 602 2.97 25.09 9.85
N ASP A 603 2.54 24.07 9.11
CA ASP A 603 1.60 24.18 8.00
C ASP A 603 0.15 24.16 8.50
N GLY A 604 -0.69 25.05 7.97
CA GLY A 604 -2.06 25.29 8.46
C GLY A 604 -2.12 26.49 9.40
N PRO A 605 -2.03 26.31 10.73
CA PRO A 605 -2.00 25.04 11.47
C PRO A 605 -3.38 24.39 11.62
N LEU A 606 -3.45 23.22 12.26
CA LEU A 606 -4.70 22.64 12.76
C LEU A 606 -5.39 23.62 13.74
N PRO A 607 -6.73 23.63 13.83
CA PRO A 607 -7.45 24.50 14.76
C PRO A 607 -7.06 24.28 16.23
N ASP A 608 -6.72 23.04 16.59
CA ASP A 608 -6.32 22.62 17.94
C ASP A 608 -4.89 23.07 18.32
N THR A 609 -4.10 23.57 17.38
CA THR A 609 -2.70 23.99 17.63
C THR A 609 -2.65 25.36 18.31
N GLN A 610 -2.09 25.42 19.51
CA GLN A 610 -1.91 26.65 20.29
C GLN A 610 -0.71 27.45 19.78
N MET A 611 -0.99 28.52 19.02
CA MET A 611 0.02 29.42 18.46
C MET A 611 0.52 30.49 19.45
N ASP A 612 -0.22 30.74 20.53
CA ASP A 612 0.26 31.57 21.63
C ASP A 612 1.12 30.71 22.56
N LEU A 613 2.45 30.80 22.39
CA LEU A 613 3.40 29.93 23.12
C LEU A 613 3.37 30.15 24.63
N ILE A 614 2.91 31.30 25.13
CA ILE A 614 2.76 31.54 26.56
C ILE A 614 1.60 30.70 27.11
N LYS A 615 0.49 30.63 26.36
CA LYS A 615 -0.63 29.73 26.68
C LYS A 615 -0.24 28.28 26.51
N ALA A 616 0.47 27.92 25.44
CA ALA A 616 0.93 26.55 25.20
C ALA A 616 1.80 26.03 26.37
N GLN A 617 2.72 26.86 26.89
CA GLN A 617 3.50 26.51 28.08
C GLN A 617 2.62 26.35 29.32
N SER A 618 1.62 27.20 29.50
CA SER A 618 0.68 27.11 30.63
C SER A 618 -0.16 25.82 30.56
N GLU A 619 -0.66 25.47 29.38
CA GLU A 619 -1.42 24.23 29.11
C GLU A 619 -0.53 22.99 29.34
N TYR A 620 0.71 23.01 28.86
CA TYR A 620 1.69 21.95 29.13
C TYR A 620 1.92 21.78 30.63
N ALA A 621 2.18 22.87 31.36
CA ALA A 621 2.42 22.82 32.79
C ALA A 621 1.23 22.22 33.55
N GLN A 622 0.00 22.62 33.21
CA GLN A 622 -1.22 22.05 33.80
C GLN A 622 -1.35 20.55 33.52
N LEU A 623 -1.08 20.11 32.29
CA LEU A 623 -1.12 18.69 31.95
C LEU A 623 -0.01 17.88 32.64
N LEU A 624 1.10 18.49 33.02
CA LEU A 624 2.19 17.84 33.74
C LEU A 624 1.94 17.71 35.25
N GLU A 625 1.00 18.45 35.84
CA GLU A 625 0.71 18.37 37.27
C GLU A 625 0.33 16.96 37.73
N GLY A 626 0.98 16.47 38.79
CA GLY A 626 0.71 15.15 39.37
C GLY A 626 1.17 13.97 38.51
N THR A 627 2.06 14.18 37.54
CA THR A 627 2.59 13.10 36.68
C THR A 627 3.60 12.24 37.42
N ASP A 628 3.45 10.92 37.36
CA ASP A 628 4.40 9.94 37.92
C ASP A 628 5.55 9.65 36.93
N MET A 629 5.23 9.58 35.63
CA MET A 629 6.19 9.24 34.57
C MET A 629 5.93 10.03 33.29
N ILE A 630 7.00 10.47 32.64
CA ILE A 630 6.97 11.12 31.34
C ILE A 630 7.73 10.27 30.31
N LEU A 631 7.05 9.87 29.24
CA LEU A 631 7.67 9.25 28.07
C LEU A 631 7.94 10.32 27.00
N MET A 632 9.21 10.59 26.73
CA MET A 632 9.68 11.55 25.72
C MET A 632 10.12 10.80 24.47
N LEU A 633 9.31 10.87 23.41
CA LEU A 633 9.43 10.08 22.19
C LEU A 633 9.85 10.96 21.01
N SER A 634 11.14 10.95 20.70
CA SER A 634 11.78 11.51 19.50
C SER A 634 11.37 12.95 19.16
N THR A 635 11.36 13.83 20.17
CA THR A 635 10.94 15.23 20.02
C THR A 635 11.79 16.19 20.83
N MET A 636 12.96 16.56 20.30
CA MET A 636 13.94 17.39 21.00
C MET A 636 13.34 18.67 21.62
N LEU A 637 12.58 19.46 20.85
CA LEU A 637 12.06 20.76 21.31
C LEU A 637 11.04 20.59 22.44
N HIS A 638 10.05 19.71 22.26
CA HIS A 638 8.99 19.52 23.23
C HIS A 638 9.52 18.79 24.48
N SER A 639 10.37 17.78 24.32
CA SER A 639 11.01 17.07 25.44
C SER A 639 11.85 18.01 26.33
N ILE A 640 12.62 18.93 25.73
CA ILE A 640 13.36 19.94 26.50
C ILE A 640 12.41 20.90 27.22
N GLY A 641 11.34 21.34 26.56
CA GLY A 641 10.33 22.19 27.19
C GLY A 641 9.70 21.52 28.41
N VAL A 642 9.25 20.27 28.24
CA VAL A 642 8.66 19.45 29.30
C VAL A 642 9.64 19.21 30.45
N GLY A 643 10.88 18.85 30.15
CA GLY A 643 11.92 18.66 31.16
C GLY A 643 12.16 19.90 32.01
N ASN A 644 12.02 21.11 31.46
CA ASN A 644 12.17 22.36 32.23
C ASN A 644 10.99 22.66 33.16
N MET A 645 9.80 22.15 32.83
CA MET A 645 8.57 22.36 33.60
C MET A 645 8.32 21.27 34.64
N THR A 646 9.14 20.21 34.62
CA THR A 646 8.95 19.02 35.44
C THR A 646 9.75 19.11 36.74
N PRO A 647 9.13 18.93 37.93
CA PRO A 647 9.86 18.88 39.20
C PRO A 647 10.64 17.56 39.36
N ALA A 648 11.59 17.54 40.28
CA ALA A 648 12.26 16.29 40.69
C ALA A 648 11.25 15.31 41.33
N GLY A 649 11.48 14.01 41.23
CA GLY A 649 10.56 12.97 41.71
C GLY A 649 9.64 12.39 40.62
N VAL A 650 9.68 12.97 39.41
CA VAL A 650 8.97 12.47 38.23
C VAL A 650 9.94 11.66 37.38
N LYS A 651 9.56 10.41 37.09
CA LYS A 651 10.40 9.54 36.27
C LYS A 651 10.37 9.98 34.81
N MET A 652 11.54 10.10 34.20
CA MET A 652 11.65 10.59 32.82
C MET A 652 12.33 9.55 31.94
N VAL A 653 11.66 9.15 30.86
CA VAL A 653 12.21 8.22 29.86
C VAL A 653 12.38 8.98 28.56
N CYS A 654 13.61 9.14 28.09
CA CYS A 654 13.91 9.80 26.83
C CYS A 654 14.35 8.78 25.78
N VAL A 655 13.63 8.72 24.67
CA VAL A 655 13.92 7.85 23.52
C VAL A 655 14.14 8.71 22.29
N ASP A 656 15.35 8.69 21.75
CA ASP A 656 15.70 9.41 20.52
C ASP A 656 16.84 8.69 19.81
N ILE A 657 16.83 8.65 18.48
CA ILE A 657 17.93 8.05 17.71
C ILE A 657 19.20 8.90 17.80
N ASN A 658 19.06 10.20 18.06
CA ASN A 658 20.18 11.10 18.22
C ASN A 658 20.67 11.12 19.68
N PRO A 659 21.89 10.60 19.96
CA PRO A 659 22.42 10.55 21.31
C PRO A 659 22.54 11.94 21.94
N ALA A 660 22.76 12.99 21.17
CA ALA A 660 22.89 14.36 21.69
C ALA A 660 21.61 14.87 22.35
N VAL A 661 20.44 14.44 21.88
CA VAL A 661 19.14 14.79 22.48
C VAL A 661 18.98 14.08 23.82
N VAL A 662 19.27 12.77 23.83
CA VAL A 662 19.21 11.93 25.03
C VAL A 662 20.15 12.43 26.12
N THR A 663 21.40 12.72 25.77
CA THR A 663 22.40 13.28 26.70
C THR A 663 21.94 14.62 27.27
N LYS A 664 21.43 15.54 26.43
CA LYS A 664 20.96 16.85 26.89
C LYS A 664 19.81 16.78 27.90
N LEU A 665 18.96 15.76 27.82
CA LEU A 665 17.84 15.57 28.74
C LEU A 665 18.28 14.85 30.01
N SER A 666 19.20 13.90 29.89
CA SER A 666 19.79 13.18 31.02
C SER A 666 20.66 14.09 31.90
N ASP A 667 21.38 15.04 31.29
CA ASP A 667 22.31 15.96 31.99
C ASP A 667 21.61 17.07 32.80
N ARG A 668 20.28 17.24 32.66
CA ARG A 668 19.53 18.31 33.36
C ARG A 668 19.15 17.98 34.81
N GLY A 669 19.96 17.16 35.47
CA GLY A 669 19.96 17.05 36.94
C GLY A 669 18.83 16.22 37.56
N SER A 670 18.12 15.39 36.78
CA SER A 670 17.19 14.42 37.32
C SER A 670 17.90 13.10 37.57
N VAL A 671 18.05 12.74 38.84
CA VAL A 671 18.57 11.43 39.29
C VAL A 671 17.71 10.26 38.77
N GLU A 672 16.53 10.56 38.22
CA GLU A 672 15.48 9.63 37.80
C GLU A 672 15.25 9.59 36.27
N SER A 673 16.23 10.06 35.47
CA SER A 673 16.14 10.00 34.00
C SER A 673 16.77 8.73 33.42
N VAL A 674 16.06 8.11 32.47
CA VAL A 674 16.53 6.97 31.69
C VAL A 674 16.59 7.37 30.22
N GLY A 675 17.78 7.33 29.63
CA GLY A 675 18.01 7.63 28.22
C GLY A 675 18.19 6.38 27.38
N VAL A 676 17.46 6.27 26.27
CA VAL A 676 17.55 5.18 25.30
C VAL A 676 17.84 5.75 23.92
N VAL A 677 19.00 5.39 23.37
CA VAL A 677 19.38 5.76 22.00
C VAL A 677 18.96 4.63 21.07
N THR A 678 17.82 4.78 20.40
CA THR A 678 17.26 3.76 19.50
C THR A 678 16.17 4.35 18.59
N ASP A 679 15.71 3.57 17.62
CA ASP A 679 14.53 3.88 16.83
C ASP A 679 13.27 3.86 17.71
N VAL A 680 12.47 4.93 17.65
CA VAL A 680 11.31 5.09 18.54
C VAL A 680 10.18 4.10 18.21
N GLY A 681 10.02 3.73 16.94
CA GLY A 681 9.04 2.74 16.50
C GLY A 681 9.39 1.35 17.03
N LEU A 682 10.67 0.97 16.92
CA LEU A 682 11.21 -0.25 17.52
C LEU A 682 11.02 -0.28 19.04
N PHE A 683 11.36 0.82 19.73
CA PHE A 683 11.16 0.94 21.18
C PHE A 683 9.69 0.72 21.56
N LEU A 684 8.75 1.38 20.88
CA LEU A 684 7.32 1.24 21.15
C LEU A 684 6.81 -0.18 20.84
N SER A 685 7.31 -0.81 19.78
CA SER A 685 7.00 -2.20 19.43
C SER A 685 7.42 -3.16 20.54
N LEU A 686 8.68 -3.07 20.98
CA LEU A 686 9.19 -3.88 22.09
C LEU A 686 8.42 -3.61 23.39
N LEU A 687 8.07 -2.35 23.66
CA LEU A 687 7.32 -1.95 24.86
C LEU A 687 5.93 -2.59 24.91
N VAL A 688 5.18 -2.52 23.81
CA VAL A 688 3.86 -3.14 23.70
C VAL A 688 3.96 -4.66 23.84
N ASN A 689 4.91 -5.30 23.14
CA ASN A 689 5.12 -6.75 23.22
C ASN A 689 5.49 -7.19 24.65
N GLN A 690 6.24 -6.37 25.37
CA GLN A 690 6.61 -6.68 26.75
C GLN A 690 5.43 -6.47 27.72
N LEU A 691 4.60 -5.45 27.51
CA LEU A 691 3.36 -5.26 28.28
C LEU A 691 2.41 -6.45 28.10
N ASP A 692 2.31 -7.02 26.89
CA ASP A 692 1.50 -8.21 26.60
C ASP A 692 1.94 -9.44 27.37
N LYS A 693 3.26 -9.65 27.50
CA LYS A 693 3.82 -10.71 28.34
C LYS A 693 3.51 -10.52 29.82
N LEU A 694 3.40 -9.26 30.28
CA LEU A 694 3.09 -8.95 31.67
C LEU A 694 1.59 -9.13 31.99
N THR A 695 0.70 -8.84 31.04
CA THR A 695 -0.75 -8.92 31.23
C THR A 695 -1.34 -10.30 30.95
N SER A 696 -0.64 -11.15 30.18
CA SER A 696 -1.06 -12.53 29.93
C SER A 696 -0.69 -13.42 31.11
N PRO A 697 -1.61 -14.24 31.65
CA PRO A 697 -1.23 -15.26 32.62
C PRO A 697 -0.21 -16.21 31.99
N TYR A 698 0.85 -16.55 32.73
CA TYR A 698 1.81 -17.57 32.32
C TYR A 698 1.04 -18.85 31.95
N HIS A 699 1.02 -19.22 30.67
CA HIS A 699 0.71 -20.59 30.30
C HIS A 699 1.81 -21.46 30.88
N GLN A 700 1.49 -22.24 31.91
CA GLN A 700 2.35 -23.33 32.34
C GLN A 700 2.51 -24.27 31.14
N VAL A 701 3.74 -24.39 30.67
CA VAL A 701 4.20 -25.41 29.71
C VAL A 701 3.98 -26.79 30.29
#